data_AF-A0A9N9AIX2-F1
#
_entry.id   AF-A0A9N9AIX2-F1
#
_cell.length_a   1.000
_cell.length_b   1.000
_cell.length_c   1.000
_cell.angle_alpha   90.00
_cell.angle_beta   90.00
_cell.angle_gamma   90.00
#
_symmetry.space_group_name_H-M   'P 1'
#
loop_
_entity.id
_entity.type
_entity.pdbx_description
1 polymer ?
#
loop_
_entity_poly.entity_id
_entity_poly.type
_entity_poly.pdbx_seq_one_letter_code
_entity_poly.pdbx_strand_id
1 'polypeptide(L)'
;EGVTGNLFDVYLKPYFLEAYRPVRKGDLFLVRGGMRAVEFKVVETDPPDYCIVAQDTVIHCEGDAIKREDEEATLNDVGYDDIGGCRKQMAQIRELVELPLRHPQLFKSIGIKPPRGILMYGPPGTGKTLIARAVANETGAFFFLINGPEIMSKMAGESESNLRKAFEEAEKNSPAIIFIDEIDAIAPKREKTNGEVERRVVSQLLTLMDGMKARSNIVVMAATNRPNSIDPALRRFGRFDREIDIGIPDPTGRLEILRIHTKNMKLDDDVDLEQIASETHGYVGSDVASLCSEAAMQQIREKMDLIDLEDETIDAEVLDSLAVTMDNFRYALGVSNPSALRETVVEVPTVNWNDIGGLEKVKLELQETVQYPVEHPEKFLKFGMSPSKGVLFYGPPGCGKTLLAKAIANECQANFISIKGPELLTMWFGESEANVRDVFDKARAAAPCVMFFDELDSIAKARGGSVGDGGGAGDRVLNQILTEMDGMNAKKNVFVIGATNRPDQIDPALLRPGRLDQLIYIPLPDEPSRFSILRATLRKSPVSEAVDLSFLAKSTHGFSGADLTEICQRACKLAIRESIEKELARERELKEKQESGMEEDNDNEKEDIEEEDPVPQITREHFEEAMRYARRSVSDNDIRKYEMFAQNLQQSRGFGPNFKFPEGGIGGGSGGEPTASMDTNAGGFQEGGDDDLYS
;
A
#
# COMPACT_ATOMS: atom_id res chain seq x y z
N GLU A 1 -13.75 17.13 44.12
CA GLU A 1 -13.92 16.33 45.35
C GLU A 1 -13.54 17.14 46.59
N GLY A 2 -14.14 16.84 47.75
CA GLY A 2 -13.69 17.36 49.05
C GLY A 2 -14.15 18.76 49.47
N VAL A 3 -15.14 19.36 48.78
CA VAL A 3 -15.73 20.65 49.17
C VAL A 3 -17.13 20.42 49.70
N THR A 4 -17.38 20.76 50.97
CA THR A 4 -18.69 20.65 51.63
C THR A 4 -19.16 22.05 52.06
N GLY A 5 -20.47 22.31 51.99
CA GLY A 5 -21.06 23.62 52.32
C GLY A 5 -21.91 24.21 51.19
N ASN A 6 -22.34 25.46 51.35
CA ASN A 6 -23.22 26.14 50.38
C ASN A 6 -22.41 26.66 49.16
N LEU A 7 -22.27 25.82 48.14
CA LEU A 7 -21.54 26.14 46.90
C LEU A 7 -22.14 27.33 46.14
N PHE A 8 -23.45 27.56 46.27
CA PHE A 8 -24.11 28.68 45.62
C PHE A 8 -23.60 30.03 46.13
N ASP A 9 -23.62 30.25 47.44
CA ASP A 9 -23.24 31.54 48.01
C ASP A 9 -21.74 31.83 47.88
N VAL A 10 -20.90 30.78 47.87
CA VAL A 10 -19.44 30.94 47.86
C VAL A 10 -18.87 31.09 46.45
N TYR A 11 -19.40 30.36 45.46
CA TYR A 11 -18.85 30.34 44.10
C TYR A 11 -19.80 30.95 43.07
N LEU A 12 -21.01 30.40 42.94
CA LEU A 12 -21.91 30.75 41.83
C LEU A 12 -22.45 32.17 41.94
N LYS A 13 -22.86 32.60 43.14
CA LYS A 13 -23.43 33.92 43.35
C LYS A 13 -22.44 35.03 43.02
N PRO A 14 -21.19 35.06 43.54
CA PRO A 14 -20.18 36.04 43.10
C PRO A 14 -19.89 35.99 41.59
N TYR A 15 -19.86 34.80 40.99
CA TYR A 15 -19.52 34.62 39.57
C TYR A 15 -20.54 35.27 38.62
N PHE A 16 -21.83 35.25 38.98
CA PHE A 16 -22.93 35.80 38.19
C PHE A 16 -23.40 37.19 38.66
N LEU A 17 -23.01 37.67 39.85
CA LEU A 17 -23.50 38.95 40.39
C LEU A 17 -23.03 40.18 39.59
N GLU A 18 -21.80 40.13 39.08
CA GLU A 18 -21.12 41.29 38.46
C GLU A 18 -21.25 41.34 36.94
N ALA A 19 -21.76 40.28 36.30
CA ALA A 19 -21.85 40.20 34.85
C ALA A 19 -23.04 39.35 34.38
N TYR A 20 -23.76 39.86 33.39
CA TYR A 20 -24.74 39.09 32.62
C TYR A 20 -23.98 38.07 31.76
N ARG A 21 -23.95 36.82 32.21
CA ARG A 21 -23.28 35.73 31.49
C ARG A 21 -24.31 34.88 30.75
N PRO A 22 -24.14 34.66 29.44
CA PRO A 22 -24.92 33.66 28.73
C PRO A 22 -24.50 32.26 29.19
N VAL A 23 -25.48 31.37 29.31
CA VAL A 23 -25.28 29.96 29.63
C VAL A 23 -26.14 29.10 28.71
N ARG A 24 -25.60 27.95 28.31
CA ARG A 24 -26.27 26.92 27.52
C ARG A 24 -26.29 25.61 28.28
N LYS A 25 -27.34 24.80 28.06
CA LYS A 25 -27.40 23.43 28.57
C LYS A 25 -26.19 22.62 28.08
N GLY A 26 -25.42 22.08 29.03
CA GLY A 26 -24.19 21.33 28.77
C GLY A 26 -22.89 22.13 28.93
N ASP A 27 -22.96 23.46 29.12
CA ASP A 27 -21.76 24.29 29.29
C ASP A 27 -21.01 23.92 30.58
N LEU A 28 -19.68 23.90 30.46
CA LEU A 28 -18.73 23.75 31.57
C LEU A 28 -18.03 25.09 31.80
N PHE A 29 -17.99 25.55 33.04
CA PHE A 29 -17.29 26.78 33.39
C PHE A 29 -16.59 26.68 34.75
N LEU A 30 -15.42 27.32 34.81
CA LEU A 30 -14.57 27.29 35.99
C LEU A 30 -14.76 28.57 36.82
N VAL A 31 -15.12 28.39 38.09
CA VAL A 31 -15.31 29.46 39.06
C VAL A 31 -14.20 29.42 40.09
N ARG A 32 -13.47 30.52 40.23
CA ARG A 32 -12.42 30.67 41.25
C ARG A 32 -13.01 31.34 42.49
N GLY A 33 -12.95 30.66 43.63
CA GLY A 33 -13.43 31.16 44.92
C GLY A 33 -12.42 30.89 46.02
N GLY A 34 -11.91 31.93 46.67
CA GLY A 34 -10.84 31.81 47.66
C GLY A 34 -9.54 31.24 47.05
N MET A 35 -8.99 30.17 47.64
CA MET A 35 -7.74 29.52 47.21
C MET A 35 -7.94 28.33 46.24
N ARG A 36 -9.18 28.04 45.80
CA ARG A 36 -9.47 26.90 44.92
C ARG A 36 -10.37 27.28 43.75
N ALA A 37 -10.20 26.56 42.64
CA ALA A 37 -11.10 26.62 41.50
C ALA A 37 -12.05 25.42 41.53
N VAL A 38 -13.32 25.66 41.22
CA VAL A 38 -14.35 24.62 41.10
C VAL A 38 -14.98 24.74 39.72
N GLU A 39 -15.08 23.61 39.02
CA GLU A 39 -15.71 23.52 37.72
C GLU A 39 -17.19 23.15 37.89
N PHE A 40 -18.08 23.85 37.18
CA PHE A 40 -19.52 23.66 37.23
C PHE A 40 -20.05 23.33 35.83
N LYS A 41 -21.06 22.45 35.78
CA LYS A 41 -21.80 22.12 34.56
C LYS A 41 -23.24 22.61 34.64
N VAL A 42 -23.73 23.18 33.53
CA VAL A 42 -25.14 23.52 33.37
C VAL A 42 -25.93 22.28 32.95
N VAL A 43 -26.66 21.66 33.87
CA VAL A 43 -27.44 20.43 33.60
C VAL A 43 -28.70 20.73 32.78
N GLU A 44 -29.37 21.85 33.08
CA GLU A 44 -30.63 22.24 32.46
C GLU A 44 -30.81 23.75 32.52
N THR A 45 -31.56 24.30 31.56
CA THR A 45 -31.91 25.73 31.49
C THR A 45 -33.40 25.88 31.21
N ASP A 46 -34.04 26.86 31.83
CA ASP A 46 -35.40 27.29 31.52
C ASP A 46 -35.40 28.81 31.29
N PRO A 47 -35.69 29.31 30.07
CA PRO A 47 -36.10 28.59 28.86
C PRO A 47 -34.97 27.72 28.21
N PRO A 48 -35.33 26.71 27.40
CA PRO A 48 -34.36 25.77 26.82
C PRO A 48 -33.45 26.35 25.72
N ASP A 49 -32.30 25.69 25.59
CA ASP A 49 -31.11 25.90 24.74
C ASP A 49 -30.18 27.07 25.09
N TYR A 50 -30.67 28.30 25.29
CA TYR A 50 -29.81 29.44 25.64
C TYR A 50 -30.53 30.39 26.60
N CYS A 51 -29.90 30.74 27.71
CA CYS A 51 -30.41 31.78 28.62
C CYS A 51 -29.29 32.69 29.14
N ILE A 52 -29.66 33.84 29.69
CA ILE A 52 -28.73 34.76 30.33
C ILE A 52 -29.08 34.78 31.81
N VAL A 53 -28.07 34.56 32.66
CA VAL A 53 -28.27 34.66 34.11
C VAL A 53 -28.39 36.14 34.48
N ALA A 54 -29.58 36.52 34.95
CA ALA A 54 -29.91 37.86 35.42
C ALA A 54 -30.11 37.88 36.95
N GLN A 55 -30.32 39.06 37.54
CA GLN A 55 -30.41 39.23 39.00
C GLN A 55 -31.61 38.52 39.65
N ASP A 56 -32.65 38.25 38.88
CA ASP A 56 -33.88 37.55 39.27
C ASP A 56 -33.86 36.05 38.92
N THR A 57 -32.78 35.56 38.29
CA THR A 57 -32.65 34.16 37.91
C THR A 57 -32.44 33.28 39.14
N VAL A 58 -33.26 32.24 39.27
CA VAL A 58 -33.11 31.22 40.33
C VAL A 58 -32.16 30.15 39.83
N ILE A 59 -31.03 29.98 40.51
CA ILE A 59 -30.04 28.94 40.18
C ILE A 59 -30.21 27.79 41.17
N HIS A 60 -30.53 26.60 40.65
CA HIS A 60 -30.61 25.38 41.42
C HIS A 60 -29.26 24.65 41.38
N CYS A 61 -28.64 24.42 42.53
CA CYS A 61 -27.38 23.68 42.66
C CYS A 61 -27.49 22.53 43.67
N GLU A 62 -28.72 22.07 43.95
CA GLU A 62 -29.01 20.98 44.87
C GLU A 62 -28.96 19.66 44.08
N GLY A 63 -27.96 18.81 44.36
CA GLY A 63 -27.78 17.53 43.69
C GLY A 63 -26.46 16.85 44.08
N ASP A 64 -26.34 15.57 43.73
CA ASP A 64 -25.08 14.84 43.87
C ASP A 64 -24.04 15.39 42.89
N ALA A 65 -22.76 15.35 43.27
CA ALA A 65 -21.68 15.76 42.39
C ALA A 65 -21.62 14.86 41.15
N ILE A 66 -21.56 15.47 39.97
CA ILE A 66 -21.36 14.75 38.71
C ILE A 66 -19.97 14.13 38.74
N LYS A 67 -19.88 12.81 38.46
CA LYS A 67 -18.59 12.12 38.34
C LYS A 67 -17.91 12.57 37.06
N ARG A 68 -16.70 13.14 37.21
CA ARG A 68 -15.89 13.63 36.09
C ARG A 68 -15.60 12.52 35.07
N GLU A 69 -15.38 11.30 35.55
CA GLU A 69 -15.08 10.11 34.73
C GLU A 69 -16.22 9.75 33.75
N ASP A 70 -17.49 9.88 34.17
CA ASP A 70 -18.64 9.54 33.34
C ASP A 70 -18.88 10.57 32.22
N GLU A 71 -18.43 11.82 32.42
CA GLU A 71 -18.51 12.88 31.41
C GLU A 71 -17.30 12.95 30.48
N GLU A 72 -16.09 12.70 31.01
CA GLU A 72 -14.89 12.54 30.20
C GLU A 72 -15.04 11.33 29.25
N ALA A 73 -15.76 10.28 29.67
CA ALA A 73 -16.11 9.15 28.80
C ALA A 73 -17.02 9.57 27.61
N THR A 74 -17.87 10.58 27.77
CA THR A 74 -18.73 11.11 26.68
C THR A 74 -18.04 12.17 25.83
N LEU A 75 -17.02 12.87 26.36
CA LEU A 75 -16.15 13.77 25.60
C LEU A 75 -15.09 13.02 24.76
N ASN A 76 -14.78 11.77 25.13
CA ASN A 76 -13.88 10.87 24.40
C ASN A 76 -14.58 10.04 23.31
N ASP A 77 -15.85 10.33 23.03
CA ASP A 77 -16.56 9.65 21.95
C ASP A 77 -16.01 10.07 20.59
N VAL A 78 -15.61 9.07 19.80
CA VAL A 78 -14.99 9.26 18.48
C VAL A 78 -15.92 10.07 17.56
N GLY A 79 -15.43 11.19 17.04
CA GLY A 79 -16.15 12.05 16.10
C GLY A 79 -15.58 12.00 14.69
N TYR A 80 -16.12 12.83 13.78
CA TYR A 80 -15.56 12.96 12.43
C TYR A 80 -14.17 13.60 12.39
N ASP A 81 -13.85 14.42 13.39
CA ASP A 81 -12.54 15.06 13.52
C ASP A 81 -11.43 14.07 13.90
N ASP A 82 -11.80 12.88 14.38
CA ASP A 82 -10.87 11.79 14.70
C ASP A 82 -10.62 10.84 13.51
N ILE A 83 -11.17 11.13 12.32
CA ILE A 83 -10.97 10.33 11.10
C ILE A 83 -10.14 11.12 10.08
N GLY A 84 -8.90 10.66 9.85
CA GLY A 84 -8.01 11.21 8.83
C GLY A 84 -7.99 10.40 7.52
N GLY A 85 -7.75 11.07 6.39
CA GLY A 85 -7.39 10.42 5.12
C GLY A 85 -8.51 9.72 4.34
N CYS A 86 -9.76 9.76 4.83
CA CYS A 86 -10.92 9.11 4.20
C CYS A 86 -12.00 10.10 3.73
N ARG A 87 -11.65 11.34 3.36
CA ARG A 87 -12.63 12.42 3.09
C ARG A 87 -13.69 12.05 2.04
N LYS A 88 -13.30 11.41 0.93
CA LYS A 88 -14.23 11.03 -0.16
C LYS A 88 -15.19 9.92 0.29
N GLN A 89 -14.66 8.90 0.95
CA GLN A 89 -15.41 7.77 1.47
C GLN A 89 -16.37 8.23 2.56
N MET A 90 -15.91 9.10 3.47
CA MET A 90 -16.75 9.71 4.50
C MET A 90 -17.90 10.51 3.91
N ALA A 91 -17.67 11.32 2.87
CA ALA A 91 -18.76 12.04 2.22
C ALA A 91 -19.86 11.10 1.69
N GLN A 92 -19.48 9.96 1.08
CA GLN A 92 -20.43 8.96 0.62
C GLN A 92 -21.18 8.28 1.78
N ILE A 93 -20.48 7.93 2.85
CA ILE A 93 -21.11 7.32 4.04
C ILE A 93 -22.08 8.30 4.69
N ARG A 94 -21.71 9.57 4.82
CA ARG A 94 -22.57 10.62 5.36
C ARG A 94 -23.84 10.77 4.55
N GLU A 95 -23.75 10.81 3.22
CA GLU A 95 -24.93 10.84 2.36
C GLU A 95 -25.83 9.61 2.56
N LEU A 96 -25.24 8.41 2.64
CA LEU A 96 -26.00 7.17 2.75
C LEU A 96 -26.62 6.93 4.14
N VAL A 97 -26.03 7.48 5.20
CA VAL A 97 -26.45 7.24 6.59
C VAL A 97 -27.16 8.45 7.20
N GLU A 98 -26.63 9.67 7.07
CA GLU A 98 -27.21 10.85 7.70
C GLU A 98 -28.56 11.22 7.08
N LEU A 99 -28.71 11.13 5.75
CA LEU A 99 -29.96 11.51 5.06
C LEU A 99 -31.14 10.63 5.50
N PRO A 100 -31.05 9.28 5.51
CA PRO A 100 -32.15 8.44 6.00
C PRO A 100 -32.47 8.64 7.48
N LEU A 101 -31.45 8.88 8.32
CA LEU A 101 -31.64 8.98 9.78
C LEU A 101 -32.16 10.36 10.21
N ARG A 102 -31.62 11.46 9.66
CA ARG A 102 -32.04 12.82 10.01
C ARG A 102 -33.27 13.29 9.24
N HIS A 103 -33.43 12.90 7.97
CA HIS A 103 -34.53 13.35 7.13
C HIS A 103 -35.33 12.20 6.45
N PRO A 104 -35.96 11.29 7.24
CA PRO A 104 -36.76 10.18 6.68
C PRO A 104 -37.91 10.63 5.76
N GLN A 105 -38.39 11.87 5.91
CA GLN A 105 -39.51 12.40 5.13
C GLN A 105 -39.18 12.55 3.63
N LEU A 106 -37.92 12.86 3.29
CA LEU A 106 -37.48 13.03 1.90
C LEU A 106 -37.68 11.74 1.08
N PHE A 107 -37.32 10.60 1.66
CA PHE A 107 -37.50 9.30 1.03
C PHE A 107 -38.98 8.94 0.87
N LYS A 108 -39.82 9.30 1.86
CA LYS A 108 -41.27 9.10 1.79
C LYS A 108 -41.93 9.95 0.70
N SER A 109 -41.53 11.22 0.55
CA SER A 109 -42.09 12.13 -0.46
C SER A 109 -41.67 11.77 -1.88
N ILE A 110 -40.43 11.34 -2.07
CA ILE A 110 -39.90 10.94 -3.39
C ILE A 110 -40.36 9.53 -3.77
N GLY A 111 -40.78 8.71 -2.78
CA GLY A 111 -41.24 7.34 -3.02
C GLY A 111 -40.10 6.33 -3.26
N ILE A 112 -38.87 6.70 -2.90
CA ILE A 112 -37.70 5.83 -2.98
C ILE A 112 -37.42 5.19 -1.62
N LYS A 113 -36.92 3.95 -1.63
CA LYS A 113 -36.47 3.28 -0.40
C LYS A 113 -35.07 3.77 -0.04
N PRO A 114 -34.80 4.10 1.23
CA PRO A 114 -33.44 4.39 1.65
C PRO A 114 -32.54 3.14 1.52
N PRO A 115 -31.23 3.31 1.33
CA PRO A 115 -30.27 2.21 1.35
C PRO A 115 -30.31 1.52 2.71
N ARG A 116 -30.23 0.19 2.72
CA ARG A 116 -30.38 -0.62 3.94
C ARG A 116 -29.05 -1.15 4.47
N GLY A 117 -28.11 -1.42 3.56
CA GLY A 117 -26.84 -2.04 3.89
C GLY A 117 -25.67 -1.34 3.22
N ILE A 118 -24.64 -1.05 4.00
CA ILE A 118 -23.37 -0.52 3.51
C ILE A 118 -22.27 -1.52 3.85
N LEU A 119 -21.56 -2.01 2.83
CA LEU A 119 -20.40 -2.87 2.99
C LEU A 119 -19.13 -2.04 2.80
N MET A 120 -18.35 -1.88 3.86
CA MET A 120 -17.02 -1.31 3.82
C MET A 120 -16.00 -2.43 3.63
N TYR A 121 -15.09 -2.26 2.68
CA TYR A 121 -14.00 -3.20 2.48
C TYR A 121 -12.67 -2.49 2.32
N GLY A 122 -11.58 -3.18 2.60
CA GLY A 122 -10.22 -2.65 2.49
C GLY A 122 -9.26 -3.39 3.40
N PRO A 123 -7.95 -3.10 3.37
CA PRO A 123 -6.97 -3.74 4.25
C PRO A 123 -7.30 -3.60 5.75
N PRO A 124 -6.83 -4.53 6.60
CA PRO A 124 -6.95 -4.35 8.04
C PRO A 124 -6.22 -3.08 8.48
N GLY A 125 -6.73 -2.40 9.51
CA GLY A 125 -6.08 -1.20 10.06
C GLY A 125 -6.41 0.13 9.35
N THR A 126 -7.26 0.15 8.32
CA THR A 126 -7.70 1.40 7.64
C THR A 126 -8.82 2.16 8.37
N GLY A 127 -9.25 1.69 9.55
CA GLY A 127 -10.21 2.42 10.39
C GLY A 127 -11.70 2.15 10.08
N LYS A 128 -12.06 1.05 9.41
CA LYS A 128 -13.45 0.69 9.09
C LYS A 128 -14.39 0.72 10.31
N THR A 129 -13.97 0.14 11.42
CA THR A 129 -14.71 0.12 12.70
C THR A 129 -14.81 1.52 13.33
N LEU A 130 -13.76 2.32 13.21
CA LEU A 130 -13.70 3.69 13.71
C LEU A 130 -14.66 4.60 12.94
N ILE A 131 -14.72 4.45 11.62
CA ILE A 131 -15.68 5.15 10.74
C ILE A 131 -17.13 4.87 11.16
N ALA A 132 -17.49 3.60 11.37
CA ALA A 132 -18.86 3.25 11.75
C ALA A 132 -19.26 3.86 13.10
N ARG A 133 -18.34 3.84 14.08
CA ARG A 133 -18.56 4.43 15.41
C ARG A 133 -18.75 5.95 15.34
N ALA A 134 -17.87 6.64 14.61
CA ALA A 134 -17.97 8.09 14.45
C ALA A 134 -19.27 8.54 13.79
N VAL A 135 -19.73 7.80 12.77
CA VAL A 135 -21.01 8.09 12.10
C VAL A 135 -22.19 7.93 13.06
N ALA A 136 -22.17 6.92 13.93
CA ALA A 136 -23.23 6.72 14.90
C ALA A 136 -23.25 7.84 15.96
N ASN A 137 -22.08 8.20 16.49
CA ASN A 137 -21.93 9.25 17.48
C ASN A 137 -22.40 10.61 16.93
N GLU A 138 -22.00 10.99 15.71
CA GLU A 138 -22.40 12.28 15.12
C GLU A 138 -23.89 12.33 14.73
N THR A 139 -24.46 11.19 14.33
CA THR A 139 -25.90 11.11 14.01
C THR A 139 -26.79 11.02 15.24
N GLY A 140 -26.21 10.72 16.42
CA GLY A 140 -26.95 10.43 17.65
C GLY A 140 -27.77 9.14 17.56
N ALA A 141 -27.41 8.24 16.63
CA ALA A 141 -28.10 6.97 16.44
C ALA A 141 -27.56 5.91 17.40
N PHE A 142 -28.43 5.02 17.88
CA PHE A 142 -28.01 3.91 18.73
C PHE A 142 -27.04 2.98 17.97
N PHE A 143 -25.82 2.79 18.49
CA PHE A 143 -24.80 1.96 17.87
C PHE A 143 -24.77 0.55 18.47
N PHE A 144 -25.00 -0.47 17.65
CA PHE A 144 -24.92 -1.87 18.06
C PHE A 144 -23.80 -2.60 17.30
N LEU A 145 -22.74 -2.97 18.01
CA LEU A 145 -21.58 -3.69 17.45
C LEU A 145 -21.81 -5.19 17.49
N ILE A 146 -21.61 -5.85 16.35
CA ILE A 146 -21.59 -7.31 16.21
C ILE A 146 -20.20 -7.70 15.73
N ASN A 147 -19.45 -8.42 16.54
CA ASN A 147 -18.15 -8.92 16.15
C ASN A 147 -18.28 -10.31 15.50
N GLY A 148 -17.73 -10.48 14.29
CA GLY A 148 -17.86 -11.68 13.47
C GLY A 148 -17.58 -12.99 14.24
N PRO A 149 -16.37 -13.14 14.79
CA PRO A 149 -15.98 -14.31 15.59
C PRO A 149 -16.81 -14.52 16.86
N GLU A 150 -17.33 -13.45 17.48
CA GLU A 150 -18.09 -13.54 18.74
C GLU A 150 -19.46 -14.22 18.54
N ILE A 151 -20.07 -14.02 17.38
CA ILE A 151 -21.32 -14.69 17.01
C ILE A 151 -21.09 -16.19 16.76
N MET A 152 -19.90 -16.59 16.35
CA MET A 152 -19.56 -17.97 15.96
C MET A 152 -19.25 -18.85 17.17
N SER A 153 -20.26 -19.09 18.02
CA SER A 153 -20.19 -19.98 19.17
C SER A 153 -20.20 -21.47 18.77
N LYS A 154 -19.68 -22.35 19.64
CA LYS A 154 -19.71 -23.82 19.44
C LYS A 154 -21.10 -24.43 19.65
N MET A 155 -22.05 -23.72 20.27
CA MET A 155 -23.37 -24.25 20.57
C MET A 155 -24.35 -23.95 19.42
N ALA A 156 -24.94 -25.01 18.87
CA ALA A 156 -25.85 -24.91 17.73
C ALA A 156 -27.11 -24.07 18.09
N GLY A 157 -27.40 -23.05 17.28
CA GLY A 157 -28.59 -22.21 17.41
C GLY A 157 -28.42 -20.96 18.29
N GLU A 158 -27.37 -20.89 19.10
CA GLU A 158 -27.08 -19.70 19.91
C GLU A 158 -26.69 -18.51 19.04
N SER A 159 -25.86 -18.74 18.01
CA SER A 159 -25.45 -17.75 17.01
C SER A 159 -26.64 -17.09 16.29
N GLU A 160 -27.65 -17.89 15.92
CA GLU A 160 -28.87 -17.39 15.25
C GLU A 160 -29.75 -16.57 16.20
N SER A 161 -29.84 -16.99 17.46
CA SER A 161 -30.57 -16.30 18.52
C SER A 161 -29.94 -14.94 18.83
N ASN A 162 -28.62 -14.88 18.94
CA ASN A 162 -27.88 -13.65 19.21
C ASN A 162 -28.03 -12.64 18.06
N LEU A 163 -27.95 -13.08 16.80
CA LEU A 163 -28.25 -12.22 15.64
C LEU A 163 -29.68 -11.69 15.68
N ARG A 164 -30.67 -12.52 16.03
CA ARG A 164 -32.07 -12.09 16.12
C ARG A 164 -32.27 -11.04 17.23
N LYS A 165 -31.68 -11.28 18.41
CA LYS A 165 -31.73 -10.34 19.54
C LYS A 165 -31.10 -9.00 19.18
N ALA A 166 -29.96 -8.99 18.49
CA ALA A 166 -29.29 -7.78 18.04
C ALA A 166 -30.19 -6.90 17.16
N PHE A 167 -30.86 -7.50 16.18
CA PHE A 167 -31.80 -6.78 15.30
C PHE A 167 -33.04 -6.29 16.05
N GLU A 168 -33.59 -7.09 16.97
CA GLU A 168 -34.74 -6.69 17.79
C GLU A 168 -34.41 -5.55 18.75
N GLU A 169 -33.21 -5.53 19.32
CA GLU A 169 -32.73 -4.47 20.19
C GLU A 169 -32.50 -3.16 19.43
N ALA A 170 -31.89 -3.24 18.25
CA ALA A 170 -31.76 -2.10 17.35
C ALA A 170 -33.11 -1.55 16.88
N GLU A 171 -34.13 -2.40 16.66
CA GLU A 171 -35.49 -1.95 16.30
C GLU A 171 -36.16 -1.18 17.45
N LYS A 172 -35.91 -1.57 18.71
CA LYS A 172 -36.44 -0.86 19.89
C LYS A 172 -35.78 0.50 20.10
N ASN A 173 -34.49 0.62 19.78
CA ASN A 173 -33.70 1.84 19.97
C ASN A 173 -33.56 2.69 18.69
N SER A 174 -34.44 2.51 17.69
CA SER A 174 -34.41 3.26 16.43
C SER A 174 -34.55 4.78 16.65
N PRO A 175 -33.75 5.65 16.00
CA PRO A 175 -32.79 5.37 14.92
C PRO A 175 -31.53 4.64 15.38
N ALA A 176 -31.12 3.60 14.65
CA ALA A 176 -30.01 2.73 15.05
C ALA A 176 -29.10 2.33 13.88
N ILE A 177 -27.83 2.10 14.19
CA ILE A 177 -26.81 1.55 13.27
C ILE A 177 -26.36 0.21 13.84
N ILE A 178 -26.60 -0.87 13.08
CA ILE A 178 -26.03 -2.19 13.37
C ILE A 178 -24.73 -2.28 12.60
N PHE A 179 -23.60 -2.42 13.29
CA PHE A 179 -22.30 -2.59 12.66
C PHE A 179 -21.78 -4.02 12.84
N ILE A 180 -21.58 -4.73 11.73
CA ILE A 180 -21.04 -6.10 11.69
C ILE A 180 -19.57 -6.03 11.28
N ASP A 181 -18.67 -6.22 12.23
CA ASP A 181 -17.24 -6.33 11.94
C ASP A 181 -16.87 -7.76 11.53
N GLU A 182 -15.87 -7.90 10.66
CA GLU A 182 -15.43 -9.19 10.12
C GLU A 182 -16.58 -10.06 9.59
N ILE A 183 -17.46 -9.48 8.76
CA ILE A 183 -18.65 -10.19 8.24
C ILE A 183 -18.29 -11.47 7.46
N ASP A 184 -17.07 -11.57 6.93
CA ASP A 184 -16.56 -12.77 6.28
C ASP A 184 -16.40 -13.98 7.22
N ALA A 185 -16.32 -13.76 8.54
CA ALA A 185 -16.36 -14.85 9.53
C ALA A 185 -17.78 -15.43 9.70
N ILE A 186 -18.81 -14.59 9.61
CA ILE A 186 -20.22 -14.98 9.78
C ILE A 186 -20.82 -15.48 8.48
N ALA A 187 -20.44 -14.87 7.35
CA ALA A 187 -21.03 -15.12 6.05
C ALA A 187 -20.04 -15.45 4.92
N PRO A 188 -19.22 -16.50 5.07
CA PRO A 188 -18.36 -16.98 4.01
C PRO A 188 -19.18 -17.59 2.84
N LYS A 189 -18.55 -17.75 1.68
CA LYS A 189 -19.11 -18.46 0.53
C LYS A 189 -19.54 -19.89 0.90
N ARG A 190 -20.84 -20.18 0.69
CA ARG A 190 -21.47 -21.49 0.96
C ARG A 190 -20.75 -22.70 0.34
N GLU A 191 -20.14 -22.51 -0.83
CA GLU A 191 -19.41 -23.57 -1.55
C GLU A 191 -18.11 -23.99 -0.86
N LYS A 192 -17.44 -23.06 -0.19
CA LYS A 192 -16.19 -23.31 0.55
C LYS A 192 -16.43 -23.79 1.99
N THR A 193 -17.63 -23.56 2.50
CA THR A 193 -18.03 -23.90 3.87
C THR A 193 -18.48 -25.36 3.98
N ASN A 194 -17.78 -26.14 4.81
CA ASN A 194 -18.14 -27.52 5.16
C ASN A 194 -19.11 -27.61 6.37
N GLY A 195 -19.29 -26.52 7.13
CA GLY A 195 -20.14 -26.48 8.33
C GLY A 195 -21.60 -26.15 8.05
N GLU A 196 -22.54 -26.96 8.56
CA GLU A 196 -23.98 -26.69 8.48
C GLU A 196 -24.40 -25.46 9.31
N VAL A 197 -23.71 -25.20 10.43
CA VAL A 197 -23.97 -24.05 11.32
C VAL A 197 -23.73 -22.73 10.60
N GLU A 198 -22.58 -22.58 9.93
CA GLU A 198 -22.23 -21.40 9.13
C GLU A 198 -23.31 -21.11 8.06
N ARG A 199 -23.74 -22.13 7.30
CA ARG A 199 -24.78 -21.95 6.26
C ARG A 199 -26.11 -21.47 6.83
N ARG A 200 -26.47 -21.92 8.05
CA ARG A 200 -27.69 -21.48 8.74
C ARG A 200 -27.56 -20.05 9.24
N VAL A 201 -26.42 -19.67 9.82
CA VAL A 201 -26.14 -18.30 10.24
C VAL A 201 -26.20 -17.32 9.06
N VAL A 202 -25.60 -17.67 7.91
CA VAL A 202 -25.73 -16.87 6.67
C VAL A 202 -27.21 -16.71 6.29
N SER A 203 -27.96 -17.81 6.26
CA SER A 203 -29.37 -17.79 5.88
C SER A 203 -30.24 -16.98 6.84
N GLN A 204 -29.92 -17.01 8.13
CA GLN A 204 -30.58 -16.20 9.16
C GLN A 204 -30.28 -14.71 8.98
N LEU A 205 -29.01 -14.32 8.72
CA LEU A 205 -28.65 -12.93 8.43
C LEU A 205 -29.36 -12.41 7.18
N LEU A 206 -29.43 -13.21 6.10
CA LEU A 206 -30.18 -12.86 4.90
C LEU A 206 -31.67 -12.59 5.21
N THR A 207 -32.27 -13.46 6.04
CA THR A 207 -33.67 -13.34 6.43
C THR A 207 -33.92 -12.09 7.28
N LEU A 208 -32.99 -11.74 8.18
CA LEU A 208 -33.08 -10.52 8.99
C LEU A 208 -32.95 -9.26 8.12
N MET A 209 -32.00 -9.23 7.17
CA MET A 209 -31.81 -8.11 6.24
C MET A 209 -33.05 -7.86 5.36
N ASP A 210 -33.62 -8.94 4.80
CA ASP A 210 -34.83 -8.86 3.97
C ASP A 210 -36.07 -8.51 4.82
N GLY A 211 -36.12 -9.00 6.07
CA GLY A 211 -37.21 -8.84 7.02
C GLY A 211 -37.31 -7.45 7.68
N MET A 212 -36.31 -6.58 7.49
CA MET A 212 -36.35 -5.21 8.03
C MET A 212 -37.54 -4.43 7.45
N LYS A 213 -38.40 -3.90 8.34
CA LYS A 213 -39.56 -3.10 7.93
C LYS A 213 -39.08 -1.76 7.38
N ALA A 214 -39.74 -1.23 6.36
CA ALA A 214 -39.41 0.10 5.83
C ALA A 214 -39.67 1.27 6.82
N ARG A 215 -40.26 0.99 7.99
CA ARG A 215 -40.53 1.95 9.06
C ARG A 215 -39.46 1.98 10.16
N SER A 216 -38.64 0.95 10.26
CA SER A 216 -37.53 0.93 11.22
C SER A 216 -36.36 1.70 10.60
N ASN A 217 -36.00 2.84 11.19
CA ASN A 217 -34.88 3.68 10.72
C ASN A 217 -33.55 3.04 11.15
N ILE A 218 -33.28 1.85 10.61
CA ILE A 218 -32.09 1.06 10.91
C ILE A 218 -31.25 0.98 9.65
N VAL A 219 -29.95 1.24 9.79
CA VAL A 219 -28.95 1.04 8.75
C VAL A 219 -27.99 -0.06 9.21
N VAL A 220 -27.71 -1.03 8.34
CA VAL A 220 -26.76 -2.10 8.64
C VAL A 220 -25.43 -1.79 7.94
N MET A 221 -24.40 -1.52 8.69
CA MET A 221 -23.04 -1.35 8.19
C MET A 221 -22.26 -2.64 8.43
N ALA A 222 -21.43 -3.06 7.48
CA ALA A 222 -20.56 -4.23 7.66
C ALA A 222 -19.14 -3.92 7.17
N ALA A 223 -18.14 -4.53 7.80
CA ALA A 223 -16.75 -4.42 7.40
C ALA A 223 -16.17 -5.80 7.05
N THR A 224 -15.37 -5.85 5.98
CA THR A 224 -14.57 -7.04 5.63
C THR A 224 -13.21 -6.64 5.07
N ASN A 225 -12.21 -7.49 5.25
CA ASN A 225 -10.93 -7.34 4.58
C ASN A 225 -10.92 -8.00 3.19
N ARG A 226 -11.87 -8.90 2.92
CA ARG A 226 -11.90 -9.74 1.72
C ARG A 226 -13.31 -9.74 1.10
N PRO A 227 -13.66 -8.77 0.24
CA PRO A 227 -15.00 -8.69 -0.36
C PRO A 227 -15.35 -9.90 -1.27
N ASN A 228 -14.34 -10.69 -1.63
CA ASN A 228 -14.50 -11.90 -2.43
C ASN A 228 -14.79 -13.17 -1.58
N SER A 229 -14.58 -13.13 -0.26
CA SER A 229 -14.86 -14.28 0.63
C SER A 229 -16.33 -14.34 1.07
N ILE A 230 -17.03 -13.20 1.06
CA ILE A 230 -18.43 -13.10 1.48
C ILE A 230 -19.40 -13.77 0.50
N ASP A 231 -20.52 -14.24 1.02
CA ASP A 231 -21.61 -14.82 0.22
C ASP A 231 -22.16 -13.79 -0.80
N PRO A 232 -22.16 -14.08 -2.11
CA PRO A 232 -22.64 -13.14 -3.14
C PRO A 232 -24.11 -12.72 -2.97
N ALA A 233 -24.92 -13.50 -2.26
CA ALA A 233 -26.30 -13.16 -1.97
C ALA A 233 -26.41 -11.94 -1.04
N LEU A 234 -25.42 -11.68 -0.19
CA LEU A 234 -25.38 -10.50 0.68
C LEU A 234 -25.20 -9.18 -0.11
N ARG A 235 -24.51 -9.24 -1.25
CA ARG A 235 -24.22 -8.09 -2.14
C ARG A 235 -25.36 -7.75 -3.10
N ARG A 236 -26.51 -8.43 -2.99
CA ARG A 236 -27.66 -8.20 -3.86
C ARG A 236 -28.45 -6.97 -3.41
N PHE A 237 -29.11 -6.34 -4.38
CA PHE A 237 -29.97 -5.17 -4.15
C PHE A 237 -30.99 -5.43 -3.03
N GLY A 238 -31.10 -4.49 -2.09
CA GLY A 238 -31.96 -4.60 -0.90
C GLY A 238 -31.27 -5.12 0.36
N ARG A 239 -30.01 -5.56 0.26
CA ARG A 239 -29.14 -6.00 1.37
C ARG A 239 -27.94 -5.05 1.48
N PHE A 240 -26.72 -5.52 1.21
CA PHE A 240 -25.55 -4.64 1.01
C PHE A 240 -25.51 -4.19 -0.45
N ASP A 241 -26.34 -3.20 -0.77
CA ASP A 241 -26.45 -2.61 -2.10
C ASP A 241 -25.42 -1.52 -2.36
N ARG A 242 -24.72 -1.06 -1.31
CA ARG A 242 -23.63 -0.09 -1.39
C ARG A 242 -22.34 -0.70 -0.87
N GLU A 243 -21.29 -0.57 -1.67
CA GLU A 243 -19.94 -1.01 -1.34
C GLU A 243 -19.00 0.18 -1.38
N ILE A 244 -18.19 0.33 -0.32
CA ILE A 244 -17.28 1.46 -0.15
C ILE A 244 -15.88 0.92 0.14
N ASP A 245 -14.93 1.32 -0.68
CA ASP A 245 -13.52 0.96 -0.56
C ASP A 245 -12.80 1.92 0.40
N ILE A 246 -12.49 1.43 1.60
CA ILE A 246 -11.64 2.08 2.60
C ILE A 246 -10.20 1.60 2.38
N GLY A 247 -9.62 2.11 1.30
CA GLY A 247 -8.26 1.82 0.87
C GLY A 247 -7.17 2.43 1.76
N ILE A 248 -5.92 2.27 1.34
CA ILE A 248 -4.75 2.85 2.01
C ILE A 248 -4.77 4.38 1.81
N PRO A 249 -4.49 5.18 2.85
CA PRO A 249 -4.46 6.64 2.73
C PRO A 249 -3.32 7.14 1.83
N ASP A 250 -3.57 8.24 1.12
CA ASP A 250 -2.58 8.97 0.34
C ASP A 250 -1.67 9.82 1.26
N PRO A 251 -0.58 10.45 0.77
CA PRO A 251 0.31 11.26 1.62
C PRO A 251 -0.44 12.35 2.39
N THR A 252 -1.39 13.03 1.74
CA THR A 252 -2.25 14.04 2.41
C THR A 252 -3.08 13.42 3.52
N GLY A 253 -3.67 12.25 3.28
CA GLY A 253 -4.44 11.53 4.26
C GLY A 253 -3.61 10.99 5.42
N ARG A 254 -2.37 10.54 5.16
CA ARG A 254 -1.42 10.15 6.22
C ARG A 254 -1.02 11.34 7.07
N LEU A 255 -0.82 12.52 6.47
CA LEU A 255 -0.60 13.76 7.22
C LEU A 255 -1.79 14.10 8.13
N GLU A 256 -3.02 13.96 7.63
CA GLU A 256 -4.23 14.14 8.46
C GLU A 256 -4.25 13.14 9.64
N ILE A 257 -3.93 11.87 9.40
CA ILE A 257 -3.87 10.83 10.44
C ILE A 257 -2.76 11.11 11.45
N LEU A 258 -1.57 11.50 11.00
CA LEU A 258 -0.45 11.91 11.87
C LEU A 258 -0.88 13.05 12.80
N ARG A 259 -1.50 14.10 12.25
CA ARG A 259 -2.00 15.23 13.05
C ARG A 259 -3.00 14.81 14.11
N ILE A 260 -3.87 13.84 13.82
CA ILE A 260 -4.85 13.33 14.78
C ILE A 260 -4.13 12.58 15.91
N HIS A 261 -3.17 11.71 15.61
CA HIS A 261 -2.46 10.95 16.62
C HIS A 261 -1.45 11.77 17.42
N THR A 262 -0.90 12.84 16.85
CA THR A 262 0.00 13.76 17.54
C THR A 262 -0.70 14.93 18.22
N LYS A 263 -2.04 15.06 18.12
CA LYS A 263 -2.78 16.21 18.69
C LYS A 263 -2.59 16.40 20.19
N ASN A 264 -2.38 15.30 20.91
CA ASN A 264 -2.15 15.26 22.35
C ASN A 264 -0.67 15.03 22.72
N MET A 265 0.22 14.98 21.72
CA MET A 265 1.65 14.78 21.92
C MET A 265 2.37 16.14 21.88
N LYS A 266 3.28 16.38 22.81
CA LYS A 266 4.19 17.52 22.74
C LYS A 266 5.26 17.20 21.70
N LEU A 267 5.19 17.85 20.55
CA LEU A 267 6.20 17.75 19.49
C LEU A 267 7.23 18.86 19.65
N ASP A 268 8.48 18.56 19.30
CA ASP A 268 9.55 19.55 19.18
C ASP A 268 9.44 20.28 17.82
N ASP A 269 10.06 21.45 17.71
CA ASP A 269 9.98 22.34 16.54
C ASP A 269 10.65 21.75 15.29
N ASP A 270 11.50 20.72 15.47
CA ASP A 270 12.21 20.02 14.40
C ASP A 270 11.34 18.97 13.67
N VAL A 271 10.17 18.63 14.20
CA VAL A 271 9.31 17.56 13.68
C VAL A 271 8.56 18.01 12.42
N ASP A 272 8.92 17.43 11.28
CA ASP A 272 8.20 17.60 10.02
C ASP A 272 7.26 16.41 9.75
N LEU A 273 5.98 16.58 10.11
CA LEU A 273 4.94 15.58 9.84
C LEU A 273 4.66 15.38 8.34
N GLU A 274 4.90 16.40 7.50
CA GLU A 274 4.70 16.30 6.05
C GLU A 274 5.78 15.42 5.42
N GLN A 275 7.02 15.57 5.88
CA GLN A 275 8.10 14.65 5.53
C GLN A 275 7.76 13.20 5.93
N ILE A 276 7.34 12.97 7.17
CA ILE A 276 6.97 11.62 7.64
C ILE A 276 5.81 11.05 6.82
N ALA A 277 4.80 11.86 6.49
CA ALA A 277 3.68 11.44 5.63
C ALA A 277 4.15 11.02 4.23
N SER A 278 5.14 11.73 3.68
CA SER A 278 5.75 11.39 2.40
C SER A 278 6.55 10.09 2.46
N GLU A 279 7.27 9.80 3.55
CA GLU A 279 8.11 8.61 3.67
C GLU A 279 7.31 7.33 4.02
N THR A 280 6.15 7.47 4.67
CA THR A 280 5.28 6.37 5.14
C THR A 280 4.38 5.74 4.06
N HIS A 281 4.93 5.45 2.88
CA HIS A 281 4.20 4.80 1.80
C HIS A 281 3.60 3.45 2.22
N GLY A 282 2.32 3.24 1.91
CA GLY A 282 1.64 1.97 2.21
C GLY A 282 1.19 1.81 3.67
N TYR A 283 1.50 2.77 4.56
CA TYR A 283 1.05 2.75 5.95
C TYR A 283 -0.46 2.96 6.00
N VAL A 284 -1.15 2.13 6.79
CA VAL A 284 -2.57 2.34 7.13
C VAL A 284 -2.70 3.13 8.44
N GLY A 285 -3.93 3.54 8.78
CA GLY A 285 -4.18 4.33 10.00
C GLY A 285 -3.61 3.70 11.26
N SER A 286 -3.74 2.37 11.43
CA SER A 286 -3.14 1.65 12.56
C SER A 286 -1.61 1.67 12.56
N ASP A 287 -0.98 1.64 11.38
CA ASP A 287 0.49 1.69 11.28
C ASP A 287 1.00 3.07 11.67
N VAL A 288 0.33 4.13 11.23
CA VAL A 288 0.65 5.51 11.62
C VAL A 288 0.43 5.73 13.12
N ALA A 289 -0.65 5.19 13.69
CA ALA A 289 -0.90 5.21 15.14
C ALA A 289 0.21 4.49 15.91
N SER A 290 0.64 3.33 15.41
CA SER A 290 1.75 2.56 15.98
C SER A 290 3.09 3.31 15.86
N LEU A 291 3.33 3.98 14.73
CA LEU A 291 4.52 4.81 14.50
C LEU A 291 4.61 5.96 15.50
N CYS A 292 3.50 6.69 15.72
CA CYS A 292 3.44 7.78 16.70
C CYS A 292 3.65 7.25 18.12
N SER A 293 3.04 6.10 18.45
CA SER A 293 3.22 5.45 19.76
C SER A 293 4.67 5.01 19.98
N GLU A 294 5.33 4.44 18.98
CA GLU A 294 6.75 4.05 19.09
C GLU A 294 7.68 5.26 19.19
N ALA A 295 7.41 6.34 18.45
CA ALA A 295 8.17 7.58 18.59
C ALA A 295 8.04 8.19 20.00
N ALA A 296 6.82 8.19 20.56
CA ALA A 296 6.60 8.63 21.94
C ALA A 296 7.30 7.73 22.96
N MET A 297 7.19 6.40 22.80
CA MET A 297 7.84 5.44 23.67
C MET A 297 9.36 5.54 23.59
N GLN A 298 9.91 5.85 22.42
CA GLN A 298 11.34 6.09 22.26
C GLN A 298 11.79 7.31 23.06
N GLN A 299 11.03 8.41 23.00
CA GLN A 299 11.34 9.59 23.81
C GLN A 299 11.25 9.32 25.31
N ILE A 300 10.27 8.52 25.74
CA ILE A 300 10.16 8.08 27.13
C ILE A 300 11.38 7.24 27.51
N ARG A 301 11.79 6.26 26.67
CA ARG A 301 12.96 5.40 26.91
C ARG A 301 14.25 6.20 27.09
N GLU A 302 14.48 7.22 26.27
CA GLU A 302 15.66 8.10 26.36
C GLU A 302 15.69 8.94 27.64
N LYS A 303 14.53 9.19 28.25
CA LYS A 303 14.38 9.96 29.48
C LYS A 303 14.11 9.10 30.71
N MET A 304 13.98 7.77 30.58
CA MET A 304 13.71 6.88 31.71
C MET A 304 14.81 6.92 32.77
N ASP A 305 16.07 7.11 32.39
CA ASP A 305 17.18 7.21 33.36
C ASP A 305 17.10 8.47 34.25
N LEU A 306 16.27 9.44 33.88
CA LEU A 306 16.01 10.67 34.64
C LEU A 306 14.72 10.61 35.47
N ILE A 307 13.91 9.56 35.29
CA ILE A 307 12.62 9.38 35.98
C ILE A 307 12.82 8.35 37.09
N ASP A 308 12.59 8.73 38.34
CA ASP A 308 12.51 7.76 39.43
C ASP A 308 11.18 7.01 39.33
N LEU A 309 11.25 5.71 39.04
CA LEU A 309 10.08 4.83 38.90
C LEU A 309 9.45 4.47 40.26
N GLU A 310 10.11 4.79 41.37
CA GLU A 310 9.62 4.50 42.73
C GLU A 310 8.67 5.58 43.28
N ASP A 311 8.66 6.77 42.67
CA ASP A 311 7.78 7.89 43.07
C ASP A 311 6.41 7.85 42.37
N GLU A 312 5.33 8.12 43.13
CA GLU A 312 3.95 8.14 42.60
C GLU A 312 3.64 9.37 41.71
N THR A 313 4.52 10.38 41.70
CA THR A 313 4.32 11.65 40.98
C THR A 313 5.58 12.09 40.25
N ILE A 314 5.46 12.41 38.96
CA ILE A 314 6.56 12.89 38.12
C ILE A 314 6.71 14.40 38.27
N ASP A 315 7.95 14.87 38.41
CA ASP A 315 8.26 16.30 38.48
C ASP A 315 7.82 17.07 37.23
N ALA A 316 7.26 18.26 37.44
CA ALA A 316 6.75 19.11 36.35
C ALA A 316 7.84 19.55 35.36
N GLU A 317 9.09 19.70 35.81
CA GLU A 317 10.23 20.03 34.92
C GLU A 317 10.58 18.87 33.99
N VAL A 318 10.49 17.63 34.49
CA VAL A 318 10.69 16.43 33.67
C VAL A 318 9.57 16.31 32.63
N LEU A 319 8.31 16.53 33.04
CA LEU A 319 7.16 16.56 32.14
C LEU A 319 7.27 17.64 31.05
N ASP A 320 7.79 18.83 31.38
CA ASP A 320 7.99 19.88 30.39
C ASP A 320 9.13 19.56 29.41
N SER A 321 10.14 18.77 29.84
CA SER A 321 11.24 18.33 28.96
C SER A 321 10.88 17.19 28.00
N LEU A 322 9.71 16.54 28.17
CA LEU A 322 9.24 15.45 27.31
C LEU A 322 8.60 16.00 26.02
N ALA A 323 9.44 16.38 25.06
CA ALA A 323 9.02 16.69 23.69
C ALA A 323 9.53 15.62 22.72
N VAL A 324 8.68 15.10 21.85
CA VAL A 324 9.05 14.09 20.84
C VAL A 324 9.75 14.78 19.67
N THR A 325 10.95 14.31 19.34
CA THR A 325 11.83 14.88 18.30
C THR A 325 11.73 14.14 16.97
N MET A 326 12.27 14.73 15.90
CA MET A 326 12.31 14.08 14.59
C MET A 326 13.15 12.79 14.59
N ASP A 327 14.19 12.71 15.42
CA ASP A 327 15.03 11.52 15.52
C ASP A 327 14.28 10.34 16.17
N ASN A 328 13.34 10.61 17.10
CA ASN A 328 12.47 9.55 17.64
C ASN A 328 11.54 9.00 16.53
N PHE A 329 11.04 9.84 15.63
CA PHE A 329 10.26 9.39 14.46
C PHE A 329 11.11 8.61 13.45
N ARG A 330 12.37 9.02 13.21
CA ARG A 330 13.30 8.24 12.36
C ARG A 330 13.61 6.87 12.93
N TYR A 331 13.81 6.78 14.25
CA TYR A 331 13.94 5.51 14.94
C TYR A 331 12.69 4.64 14.74
N ALA A 332 11.51 5.22 14.97
CA ALA A 332 10.24 4.51 14.82
C ALA A 332 10.04 4.00 13.39
N LEU A 333 10.37 4.78 12.36
CA LEU A 333 10.33 4.37 10.94
C LEU A 333 11.26 3.19 10.64
N GLY A 334 12.40 3.09 11.32
CA GLY A 334 13.34 1.97 11.17
C GLY A 334 12.81 0.65 11.77
N VAL A 335 11.89 0.73 12.74
CA VAL A 335 11.33 -0.43 13.44
C VAL A 335 9.94 -0.81 12.89
N SER A 336 9.15 0.16 12.45
CA SER A 336 7.78 -0.06 11.99
C SER A 336 7.72 -0.64 10.59
N ASN A 337 7.06 -1.79 10.44
CA ASN A 337 6.76 -2.39 9.13
C ASN A 337 5.27 -2.25 8.80
N PRO A 338 4.91 -1.73 7.61
CA PRO A 338 3.52 -1.50 7.22
C PRO A 338 2.71 -2.80 7.20
N SER A 339 1.54 -2.80 7.85
CA SER A 339 0.70 -3.99 8.02
C SER A 339 -0.02 -4.38 6.74
N ALA A 340 -0.32 -3.41 5.87
CA ALA A 340 -0.98 -3.68 4.58
C ALA A 340 -0.13 -4.48 3.59
N LEU A 341 1.19 -4.54 3.80
CA LEU A 341 2.16 -5.12 2.84
C LEU A 341 2.69 -6.51 3.27
N ARG A 342 2.21 -7.08 4.39
CA ARG A 342 2.79 -8.30 4.99
C ARG A 342 2.51 -9.63 4.26
N GLU A 343 1.46 -9.73 3.44
CA GLU A 343 1.11 -10.99 2.75
C GLU A 343 1.74 -11.16 1.35
N THR A 344 2.18 -10.06 0.72
CA THR A 344 3.02 -10.01 -0.49
C THR A 344 3.77 -8.70 -0.41
N VAL A 345 5.09 -8.75 -0.23
CA VAL A 345 5.91 -7.58 0.09
C VAL A 345 5.79 -6.55 -1.04
N VAL A 346 4.97 -5.53 -0.82
CA VAL A 346 5.00 -4.30 -1.60
C VAL A 346 6.23 -3.55 -1.11
N GLU A 347 7.25 -3.48 -1.93
CA GLU A 347 8.50 -2.79 -1.64
C GLU A 347 8.41 -1.37 -2.23
N VAL A 348 8.93 -0.37 -1.53
CA VAL A 348 9.29 0.89 -2.19
C VAL A 348 10.73 0.69 -2.68
N PRO A 349 10.95 0.63 -4.01
CA PRO A 349 12.28 0.37 -4.53
C PRO A 349 13.19 1.56 -4.24
N THR A 350 14.37 1.30 -3.69
CA THR A 350 15.38 2.35 -3.39
C THR A 350 16.37 2.58 -4.53
N VAL A 351 16.19 1.87 -5.64
CA VAL A 351 17.11 1.87 -6.79
C VAL A 351 16.82 3.08 -7.67
N ASN A 352 17.85 3.87 -7.98
CA ASN A 352 17.77 5.02 -8.88
C ASN A 352 18.34 4.69 -10.27
N TRP A 353 18.09 5.54 -11.27
CA TRP A 353 18.72 5.41 -12.60
C TRP A 353 20.25 5.44 -12.57
N ASN A 354 20.82 6.09 -11.55
CA ASN A 354 22.26 6.16 -11.30
C ASN A 354 22.87 4.83 -10.81
N ASP A 355 22.04 3.90 -10.33
CA ASP A 355 22.46 2.56 -9.92
C ASP A 355 22.53 1.59 -11.11
N ILE A 356 22.04 2.00 -12.28
CA ILE A 356 22.01 1.19 -13.50
C ILE A 356 22.95 1.78 -14.53
N GLY A 357 24.08 1.12 -14.77
CA GLY A 357 25.04 1.53 -15.80
C GLY A 357 24.55 1.19 -17.21
N GLY A 358 24.58 2.18 -18.11
CA GLY A 358 24.24 1.99 -19.53
C GLY A 358 22.73 1.92 -19.82
N LEU A 359 22.37 1.25 -20.92
CA LEU A 359 20.99 1.02 -21.36
C LEU A 359 20.15 2.29 -21.59
N GLU A 360 20.78 3.42 -21.96
CA GLU A 360 20.13 4.74 -22.12
C GLU A 360 18.88 4.70 -23.02
N LYS A 361 18.91 3.94 -24.12
CA LYS A 361 17.76 3.78 -25.02
C LYS A 361 16.57 3.11 -24.33
N VAL A 362 16.84 2.07 -23.55
CA VAL A 362 15.80 1.33 -22.82
C VAL A 362 15.25 2.16 -21.67
N LYS A 363 16.09 2.94 -20.98
CA LYS A 363 15.64 3.88 -19.94
C LYS A 363 14.67 4.90 -20.51
N LEU A 364 15.01 5.52 -21.64
CA LEU A 364 14.14 6.48 -22.33
C LEU A 364 12.81 5.84 -22.76
N GLU A 365 12.86 4.66 -23.39
CA GLU A 365 11.66 3.92 -23.82
C GLU A 365 10.73 3.59 -22.63
N LEU A 366 11.30 3.27 -21.47
CA LEU A 366 10.52 3.03 -20.25
C LEU A 366 9.88 4.30 -19.67
N GLN A 367 10.60 5.43 -19.67
CA GLN A 367 10.03 6.72 -19.28
C GLN A 367 8.85 7.08 -20.19
N GLU A 368 9.00 6.93 -21.51
CA GLU A 368 7.92 7.18 -22.47
C GLU A 368 6.71 6.27 -22.25
N THR A 369 6.94 5.01 -21.87
CA THR A 369 5.90 4.00 -21.73
C THR A 369 5.17 4.07 -20.39
N VAL A 370 5.86 4.41 -19.30
CA VAL A 370 5.31 4.38 -17.93
C VAL A 370 5.03 5.77 -17.39
N GLN A 371 5.98 6.70 -17.53
CA GLN A 371 5.91 8.02 -16.92
C GLN A 371 4.96 8.95 -17.70
N TYR A 372 5.04 8.97 -19.03
CA TYR A 372 4.22 9.89 -19.84
C TYR A 372 2.71 9.66 -19.70
N PRO A 373 2.18 8.42 -19.66
CA PRO A 373 0.76 8.21 -19.41
C PRO A 373 0.26 8.74 -18.07
N VAL A 374 1.13 8.76 -17.05
CA VAL A 374 0.80 9.18 -15.70
C VAL A 374 0.90 10.71 -15.57
N GLU A 375 1.96 11.31 -16.11
CA GLU A 375 2.21 12.76 -16.01
C GLU A 375 1.42 13.59 -17.04
N HIS A 376 1.09 13.00 -18.19
CA HIS A 376 0.45 13.70 -19.32
C HIS A 376 -0.79 12.98 -19.89
N PRO A 377 -1.78 12.58 -19.06
CA PRO A 377 -2.96 11.86 -19.53
C PRO A 377 -3.78 12.64 -20.58
N GLU A 378 -3.74 13.98 -20.54
CA GLU A 378 -4.42 14.85 -21.50
C GLU A 378 -3.90 14.69 -22.92
N LYS A 379 -2.61 14.39 -23.10
CA LYS A 379 -2.00 14.18 -24.42
C LYS A 379 -2.50 12.88 -25.04
N PHE A 380 -2.58 11.80 -24.24
CA PHE A 380 -3.11 10.52 -24.69
C PHE A 380 -4.59 10.62 -25.08
N LEU A 381 -5.39 11.35 -24.28
CA LEU A 381 -6.79 11.62 -24.61
C LEU A 381 -6.94 12.45 -25.89
N LYS A 382 -6.10 13.48 -26.08
CA LYS A 382 -6.10 14.34 -27.28
C LYS A 382 -5.86 13.54 -28.56
N PHE A 383 -4.97 12.54 -28.53
CA PHE A 383 -4.67 11.70 -29.67
C PHE A 383 -5.51 10.40 -29.73
N GLY A 384 -6.44 10.21 -28.79
CA GLY A 384 -7.30 9.02 -28.73
C GLY A 384 -6.52 7.71 -28.52
N MET A 385 -5.31 7.78 -27.99
CA MET A 385 -4.43 6.64 -27.80
C MET A 385 -4.57 6.13 -26.36
N SER A 386 -4.92 4.85 -26.21
CA SER A 386 -4.86 4.19 -24.91
C SER A 386 -3.40 3.89 -24.56
N PRO A 387 -2.95 4.16 -23.33
CA PRO A 387 -1.61 3.78 -22.91
C PRO A 387 -1.46 2.25 -22.88
N SER A 388 -0.26 1.76 -23.16
CA SER A 388 0.08 0.34 -23.02
C SER A 388 -0.05 -0.09 -21.56
N LYS A 389 -0.67 -1.25 -21.35
CA LYS A 389 -0.90 -1.77 -20.00
C LYS A 389 0.30 -2.50 -19.41
N GLY A 390 1.24 -2.94 -20.26
CA GLY A 390 2.41 -3.62 -19.77
C GLY A 390 3.53 -3.83 -20.78
N VAL A 391 4.69 -4.15 -20.22
CA VAL A 391 5.95 -4.36 -20.94
C VAL A 391 6.49 -5.74 -20.62
N LEU A 392 7.05 -6.43 -21.62
CA LEU A 392 7.84 -7.65 -21.43
C LEU A 392 9.32 -7.36 -21.68
N PHE A 393 10.12 -7.45 -20.63
CA PHE A 393 11.57 -7.51 -20.69
C PHE A 393 12.05 -8.89 -21.09
N TYR A 394 12.88 -8.95 -22.12
CA TYR A 394 13.55 -10.17 -22.52
C TYR A 394 15.02 -9.94 -22.83
N GLY A 395 15.85 -10.95 -22.57
CA GLY A 395 17.28 -10.90 -22.82
C GLY A 395 18.05 -11.89 -21.96
N PRO A 396 19.39 -11.89 -22.04
CA PRO A 396 20.22 -12.78 -21.24
C PRO A 396 20.04 -12.55 -19.72
N PRO A 397 20.29 -13.59 -18.90
CA PRO A 397 20.29 -13.44 -17.44
C PRO A 397 21.37 -12.45 -16.99
N GLY A 398 21.16 -11.81 -15.85
CA GLY A 398 22.17 -10.93 -15.25
C GLY A 398 22.38 -9.56 -15.93
N CYS A 399 21.49 -9.15 -16.85
CA CYS A 399 21.59 -7.86 -17.54
C CYS A 399 20.76 -6.73 -16.90
N GLY A 400 20.30 -6.90 -15.66
CA GLY A 400 19.63 -5.83 -14.91
C GLY A 400 18.13 -5.66 -15.17
N LYS A 401 17.42 -6.67 -15.70
CA LYS A 401 15.95 -6.61 -15.92
C LYS A 401 15.16 -6.25 -14.66
N THR A 402 15.48 -6.92 -13.54
CA THR A 402 14.87 -6.68 -12.23
C THR A 402 15.26 -5.30 -11.67
N LEU A 403 16.51 -4.86 -11.86
CA LEU A 403 16.97 -3.53 -11.42
C LEU A 403 16.26 -2.42 -12.20
N LEU A 404 16.08 -2.57 -13.52
CA LEU A 404 15.35 -1.63 -14.36
C LEU A 404 13.90 -1.49 -13.91
N ALA A 405 13.22 -2.60 -13.59
CA ALA A 405 11.85 -2.58 -13.08
C ALA A 405 11.75 -1.84 -11.73
N LYS A 406 12.74 -2.03 -10.85
CA LYS A 406 12.81 -1.30 -9.57
C LYS A 406 13.08 0.20 -9.78
N ALA A 407 13.99 0.56 -10.69
CA ALA A 407 14.33 1.96 -10.95
C ALA A 407 13.16 2.75 -11.55
N ILE A 408 12.42 2.19 -12.52
CA ILE A 408 11.24 2.88 -13.09
C ILE A 408 10.14 3.04 -12.04
N ALA A 409 9.94 2.05 -11.17
CA ALA A 409 8.96 2.15 -10.09
C ALA A 409 9.34 3.25 -9.07
N ASN A 410 10.63 3.39 -8.75
CA ASN A 410 11.11 4.46 -7.87
C ASN A 410 10.98 5.84 -8.54
N GLU A 411 11.32 5.97 -9.82
CA GLU A 411 11.19 7.22 -10.57
C GLU A 411 9.73 7.70 -10.60
N CYS A 412 8.79 6.77 -10.78
CA CYS A 412 7.35 7.07 -10.75
C CYS A 412 6.78 7.22 -9.32
N GLN A 413 7.60 7.10 -8.27
CA GLN A 413 7.17 7.05 -6.86
C GLN A 413 6.00 6.07 -6.66
N ALA A 414 6.08 4.93 -7.34
CA ALA A 414 5.04 3.91 -7.38
C ALA A 414 5.42 2.72 -6.49
N ASN A 415 4.41 2.09 -5.91
CA ASN A 415 4.58 0.86 -5.15
C ASN A 415 5.10 -0.27 -6.06
N PHE A 416 6.05 -1.07 -5.60
CA PHE A 416 6.61 -2.17 -6.39
C PHE A 416 6.20 -3.52 -5.82
N ILE A 417 5.47 -4.31 -6.61
CA ILE A 417 5.10 -5.68 -6.27
C ILE A 417 5.92 -6.62 -7.14
N SER A 418 6.90 -7.29 -6.53
CA SER A 418 7.67 -8.34 -7.21
C SER A 418 7.02 -9.69 -6.97
N ILE A 419 6.69 -10.39 -8.04
CA ILE A 419 6.16 -11.75 -8.01
C ILE A 419 7.16 -12.63 -8.73
N LYS A 420 7.79 -13.55 -8.01
CA LYS A 420 8.74 -14.48 -8.63
C LYS A 420 8.00 -15.70 -9.16
N GLY A 421 8.45 -16.21 -10.30
CA GLY A 421 7.97 -17.44 -10.92
C GLY A 421 7.69 -18.59 -9.93
N PRO A 422 8.67 -18.98 -9.09
CA PRO A 422 8.50 -20.00 -8.07
C PRO A 422 7.47 -19.69 -6.98
N GLU A 423 7.21 -18.43 -6.64
CA GLU A 423 6.23 -18.06 -5.60
C GLU A 423 4.81 -18.42 -6.04
N LEU A 424 4.49 -18.16 -7.31
CA LEU A 424 3.24 -18.60 -7.96
C LEU A 424 3.15 -20.14 -8.09
N LEU A 425 4.29 -20.84 -8.12
CA LEU A 425 4.38 -22.31 -8.08
C LEU A 425 4.38 -22.90 -6.66
N THR A 426 4.70 -22.15 -5.61
CA THR A 426 4.51 -22.61 -4.22
C THR A 426 3.07 -22.45 -3.76
N MET A 427 2.36 -21.46 -4.33
CA MET A 427 0.89 -21.33 -4.23
C MET A 427 0.12 -22.48 -4.91
N TRP A 428 0.81 -23.48 -5.46
CA TRP A 428 0.30 -24.51 -6.38
C TRP A 428 -0.30 -25.74 -5.69
N PHE A 429 -0.10 -25.92 -4.38
CA PHE A 429 -0.72 -27.00 -3.61
C PHE A 429 -2.10 -26.64 -3.00
N GLY A 430 -2.66 -25.47 -3.33
CA GLY A 430 -4.05 -25.11 -3.01
C GLY A 430 -4.49 -23.75 -3.60
N GLU A 431 -5.66 -23.71 -4.24
CA GLU A 431 -6.39 -22.48 -4.66
C GLU A 431 -5.60 -21.37 -5.41
N SER A 432 -4.64 -21.72 -6.27
CA SER A 432 -3.74 -20.75 -6.94
C SER A 432 -4.42 -19.64 -7.77
N GLU A 433 -5.60 -19.88 -8.36
CA GLU A 433 -6.35 -18.84 -9.11
C GLU A 433 -6.87 -17.71 -8.21
N ALA A 434 -7.29 -18.05 -6.98
CA ALA A 434 -7.77 -17.06 -6.02
C ALA A 434 -6.62 -16.15 -5.58
N ASN A 435 -5.44 -16.72 -5.36
CA ASN A 435 -4.26 -15.94 -4.96
C ASN A 435 -3.80 -14.98 -6.06
N VAL A 436 -3.82 -15.39 -7.34
CA VAL A 436 -3.52 -14.46 -8.45
C VAL A 436 -4.49 -13.28 -8.43
N ARG A 437 -5.79 -13.54 -8.26
CA ARG A 437 -6.79 -12.47 -8.16
C ARG A 437 -6.53 -11.55 -6.98
N ASP A 438 -6.22 -12.12 -5.81
CA ASP A 438 -5.91 -11.35 -4.61
C ASP A 438 -4.66 -10.48 -4.78
N VAL A 439 -3.64 -10.95 -5.51
CA VAL A 439 -2.44 -10.17 -5.84
C VAL A 439 -2.77 -9.00 -6.76
N PHE A 440 -3.62 -9.20 -7.78
CA PHE A 440 -4.08 -8.10 -8.64
C PHE A 440 -5.02 -7.14 -7.89
N ASP A 441 -5.88 -7.64 -6.98
CA ASP A 441 -6.71 -6.81 -6.09
C ASP A 441 -5.81 -5.93 -5.19
N LYS A 442 -4.74 -6.50 -4.62
CA LYS A 442 -3.74 -5.78 -3.83
C LYS A 442 -3.00 -4.73 -4.64
N ALA A 443 -2.52 -5.07 -5.84
CA ALA A 443 -1.90 -4.10 -6.75
C ALA A 443 -2.86 -2.94 -7.09
N ARG A 444 -4.15 -3.25 -7.26
CA ARG A 444 -5.21 -2.25 -7.49
C ARG A 444 -5.52 -1.39 -6.27
N ALA A 445 -5.33 -1.90 -5.05
CA ALA A 445 -5.47 -1.15 -3.81
C ALA A 445 -4.23 -0.30 -3.49
N ALA A 446 -3.06 -0.75 -3.94
CA ALA A 446 -1.77 -0.06 -3.80
C ALA A 446 -1.44 0.86 -4.98
N ALA A 447 -2.40 1.22 -5.84
CA ALA A 447 -2.14 2.12 -6.96
C ALA A 447 -1.76 3.55 -6.48
N PRO A 448 -0.76 4.23 -7.08
CA PRO A 448 0.03 3.83 -8.26
C PRO A 448 1.02 2.70 -7.96
N CYS A 449 1.01 1.65 -8.79
CA CYS A 449 1.79 0.44 -8.55
C CYS A 449 2.38 -0.13 -9.85
N VAL A 450 3.64 -0.55 -9.78
CA VAL A 450 4.30 -1.40 -10.79
C VAL A 450 4.29 -2.84 -10.28
N MET A 451 3.66 -3.73 -11.04
CA MET A 451 3.63 -5.17 -10.76
C MET A 451 4.62 -5.88 -11.67
N PHE A 452 5.66 -6.45 -11.08
CA PHE A 452 6.77 -7.08 -11.76
C PHE A 452 6.70 -8.61 -11.63
N PHE A 453 6.50 -9.30 -12.75
CA PHE A 453 6.58 -10.76 -12.84
C PHE A 453 7.98 -11.17 -13.29
N ASP A 454 8.80 -11.66 -12.36
CA ASP A 454 10.12 -12.21 -12.68
C ASP A 454 10.04 -13.69 -13.06
N GLU A 455 10.95 -14.12 -13.93
CA GLU A 455 11.02 -15.50 -14.44
C GLU A 455 9.67 -16.01 -14.99
N LEU A 456 9.00 -15.19 -15.80
CA LEU A 456 7.68 -15.50 -16.35
C LEU A 456 7.68 -16.82 -17.17
N ASP A 457 8.83 -17.22 -17.73
CA ASP A 457 9.05 -18.50 -18.41
C ASP A 457 8.94 -19.74 -17.52
N SER A 458 8.95 -19.58 -16.20
CA SER A 458 8.70 -20.71 -15.27
C SER A 458 7.23 -21.13 -15.23
N ILE A 459 6.30 -20.20 -15.51
CA ILE A 459 4.83 -20.41 -15.40
C ILE A 459 4.18 -20.40 -16.78
N ALA A 460 4.58 -19.50 -17.67
CA ALA A 460 3.93 -19.26 -18.95
C ALA A 460 4.61 -20.02 -20.11
N LYS A 461 4.98 -21.28 -19.89
CA LYS A 461 5.53 -22.12 -20.96
C LYS A 461 4.45 -22.36 -22.02
N ALA A 462 4.83 -22.25 -23.30
CA ALA A 462 3.95 -22.53 -24.42
C ALA A 462 3.28 -23.90 -24.28
N ARG A 463 1.96 -23.92 -24.44
CA ARG A 463 1.12 -25.12 -24.29
C ARG A 463 1.65 -26.23 -25.20
N GLY A 464 1.98 -27.39 -24.62
CA GLY A 464 2.20 -28.63 -25.41
C GLY A 464 3.64 -29.15 -25.52
N GLY A 465 4.57 -28.77 -24.65
CA GLY A 465 5.93 -29.37 -24.65
C GLY A 465 6.01 -30.84 -24.20
N SER A 466 4.96 -31.38 -23.57
CA SER A 466 4.90 -32.79 -23.16
C SER A 466 3.63 -33.41 -23.72
N VAL A 467 3.80 -34.36 -24.64
CA VAL A 467 2.73 -35.16 -25.24
C VAL A 467 2.11 -36.03 -24.14
N GLY A 468 1.05 -35.55 -23.49
CA GLY A 468 0.26 -36.40 -22.59
C GLY A 468 -0.47 -35.73 -21.41
N ASP A 469 -0.18 -34.47 -21.06
CA ASP A 469 -0.81 -33.86 -19.87
C ASP A 469 -1.88 -32.82 -20.26
N GLY A 470 -3.14 -33.16 -20.03
CA GLY A 470 -4.27 -32.27 -20.28
C GLY A 470 -4.27 -31.11 -19.29
N GLY A 471 -4.20 -29.88 -19.81
CA GLY A 471 -4.49 -28.64 -19.06
C GLY A 471 -3.81 -28.56 -17.70
N GLY A 472 -2.48 -28.44 -17.69
CA GLY A 472 -1.70 -28.36 -16.46
C GLY A 472 -2.14 -27.19 -15.56
N ALA A 473 -1.86 -27.29 -14.27
CA ALA A 473 -2.15 -26.20 -13.32
C ALA A 473 -1.45 -24.86 -13.67
N GLY A 474 -0.36 -24.89 -14.45
CA GLY A 474 0.26 -23.69 -15.02
C GLY A 474 -0.64 -22.95 -16.02
N ASP A 475 -1.42 -23.68 -16.83
CA ASP A 475 -2.36 -23.10 -17.81
C ASP A 475 -3.49 -22.34 -17.11
N ARG A 476 -3.95 -22.84 -15.96
CA ARG A 476 -4.99 -22.20 -15.13
C ARG A 476 -4.53 -20.88 -14.54
N VAL A 477 -3.33 -20.86 -13.95
CA VAL A 477 -2.69 -19.64 -13.43
C VAL A 477 -2.49 -18.62 -14.54
N LEU A 478 -1.97 -19.06 -15.70
CA LEU A 478 -1.79 -18.20 -16.86
C LEU A 478 -3.11 -17.60 -17.35
N ASN A 479 -4.16 -18.42 -17.50
CA ASN A 479 -5.49 -17.93 -17.89
C ASN A 479 -6.04 -16.92 -16.87
N GLN A 480 -5.78 -17.10 -15.57
CA GLN A 480 -6.19 -16.13 -14.56
C GLN A 480 -5.41 -14.81 -14.67
N ILE A 481 -4.09 -14.85 -14.90
CA ILE A 481 -3.28 -13.65 -15.15
C ILE A 481 -3.83 -12.91 -16.39
N LEU A 482 -4.13 -13.62 -17.47
CA LEU A 482 -4.72 -13.03 -18.67
C LEU A 482 -6.08 -12.39 -18.39
N THR A 483 -6.93 -13.06 -17.62
CA THR A 483 -8.25 -12.56 -17.24
C THR A 483 -8.15 -11.29 -16.39
N GLU A 484 -7.23 -11.25 -15.42
CA GLU A 484 -7.00 -10.06 -14.61
C GLU A 484 -6.42 -8.91 -15.46
N MET A 485 -5.43 -9.16 -16.33
CA MET A 485 -4.86 -8.14 -17.22
C MET A 485 -5.88 -7.54 -18.19
N ASP A 486 -6.76 -8.37 -18.77
CA ASP A 486 -7.84 -7.91 -19.65
C ASP A 486 -8.90 -7.13 -18.85
N GLY A 487 -9.23 -7.63 -17.64
CA GLY A 487 -10.19 -7.04 -16.71
C GLY A 487 -9.70 -5.78 -15.97
N MET A 488 -8.42 -5.41 -16.12
CA MET A 488 -7.89 -4.17 -15.59
C MET A 488 -8.53 -2.97 -16.32
N ASN A 489 -9.44 -2.30 -15.62
CA ASN A 489 -10.01 -1.02 -16.04
C ASN A 489 -8.87 -0.01 -16.26
N ALA A 490 -8.84 0.64 -17.43
CA ALA A 490 -7.83 1.62 -17.83
C ALA A 490 -7.71 2.86 -16.91
N LYS A 491 -8.58 2.98 -15.88
CA LYS A 491 -8.60 4.10 -14.93
C LYS A 491 -7.76 3.86 -13.66
N LYS A 492 -7.29 2.64 -13.39
CA LYS A 492 -6.41 2.38 -12.24
C LYS A 492 -4.95 2.36 -12.71
N ASN A 493 -4.10 3.16 -12.07
CA ASN A 493 -2.67 3.31 -12.39
C ASN A 493 -1.85 2.09 -11.92
N VAL A 494 -2.12 0.92 -12.50
CA VAL A 494 -1.34 -0.29 -12.26
C VAL A 494 -0.67 -0.70 -13.56
N PHE A 495 0.66 -0.74 -13.56
CA PHE A 495 1.48 -1.06 -14.72
C PHE A 495 2.10 -2.44 -14.56
N VAL A 496 2.01 -3.29 -15.58
CA VAL A 496 2.52 -4.67 -15.50
C VAL A 496 3.82 -4.82 -16.27
N ILE A 497 4.87 -5.29 -15.60
CA ILE A 497 6.17 -5.60 -16.22
C ILE A 497 6.42 -7.11 -16.08
N GLY A 498 6.56 -7.82 -17.18
CA GLY A 498 7.07 -9.19 -17.19
C GLY A 498 8.56 -9.22 -17.50
N ALA A 499 9.32 -10.12 -16.89
CA ALA A 499 10.69 -10.42 -17.27
C ALA A 499 10.86 -11.90 -17.58
N THR A 500 11.59 -12.19 -18.67
CA THR A 500 11.94 -13.55 -19.04
C THR A 500 13.36 -13.66 -19.58
N ASN A 501 14.01 -14.78 -19.30
CA ASN A 501 15.26 -15.16 -19.94
C ASN A 501 15.02 -16.03 -21.19
N ARG A 502 13.80 -16.50 -21.43
CA ARG A 502 13.48 -17.46 -22.49
C ARG A 502 12.22 -17.03 -23.24
N PRO A 503 12.31 -15.98 -24.07
CA PRO A 503 11.14 -15.44 -24.75
C PRO A 503 10.54 -16.41 -25.77
N ASP A 504 11.32 -17.38 -26.25
CA ASP A 504 10.87 -18.49 -27.10
C ASP A 504 9.87 -19.44 -26.41
N GLN A 505 9.88 -19.47 -25.08
CA GLN A 505 9.01 -20.35 -24.29
C GLN A 505 7.71 -19.68 -23.85
N ILE A 506 7.55 -18.38 -24.06
CA ILE A 506 6.39 -17.62 -23.57
C ILE A 506 5.14 -17.90 -24.42
N ASP A 507 3.99 -18.10 -23.77
CA ASP A 507 2.70 -18.19 -24.47
C ASP A 507 2.42 -16.90 -25.28
N PRO A 508 2.25 -16.98 -26.62
CA PRO A 508 1.95 -15.81 -27.47
C PRO A 508 0.69 -15.05 -27.07
N ALA A 509 -0.21 -15.65 -26.29
CA ALA A 509 -1.38 -14.97 -25.75
C ALA A 509 -1.01 -13.77 -24.86
N LEU A 510 0.12 -13.82 -24.13
CA LEU A 510 0.59 -12.71 -23.30
C LEU A 510 1.06 -11.51 -24.13
N LEU A 511 1.54 -11.75 -25.35
CA LEU A 511 2.13 -10.75 -26.24
C LEU A 511 1.09 -9.99 -27.09
N ARG A 512 -0.20 -10.29 -26.91
CA ARG A 512 -1.27 -9.67 -27.69
C ARG A 512 -1.49 -8.20 -27.26
N PRO A 513 -1.90 -7.31 -28.19
CA PRO A 513 -2.24 -5.92 -27.88
C PRO A 513 -3.19 -5.80 -26.68
N GLY A 514 -2.90 -4.87 -25.77
CA GLY A 514 -3.67 -4.67 -24.53
C GLY A 514 -3.22 -5.50 -23.33
N ARG A 515 -2.18 -6.34 -23.47
CA ARG A 515 -1.54 -7.12 -22.39
C ARG A 515 -0.08 -6.69 -22.20
N LEU A 516 0.89 -7.56 -22.51
CA LEU A 516 2.32 -7.23 -22.58
C LEU A 516 2.69 -6.90 -24.03
N ASP A 517 2.17 -5.77 -24.52
CA ASP A 517 2.26 -5.39 -25.92
C ASP A 517 3.55 -4.65 -26.27
N GLN A 518 4.31 -4.16 -25.29
CA GLN A 518 5.64 -3.62 -25.51
C GLN A 518 6.70 -4.67 -25.17
N LEU A 519 7.51 -5.07 -26.15
CA LEU A 519 8.60 -6.02 -25.95
C LEU A 519 9.93 -5.30 -26.01
N ILE A 520 10.58 -5.17 -24.86
CA ILE A 520 11.85 -4.45 -24.73
C ILE A 520 12.98 -5.46 -24.60
N TYR A 521 13.91 -5.41 -25.56
CA TYR A 521 15.11 -6.23 -25.56
C TYR A 521 16.20 -5.59 -24.69
N ILE A 522 16.71 -6.34 -23.72
CA ILE A 522 17.82 -5.92 -22.87
C ILE A 522 19.07 -6.70 -23.30
N PRO A 523 19.99 -6.08 -24.05
CA PRO A 523 21.20 -6.72 -24.54
C PRO A 523 22.27 -6.85 -23.45
N LEU A 524 23.35 -7.59 -23.77
CA LEU A 524 24.58 -7.51 -22.99
C LEU A 524 25.20 -6.11 -23.09
N PRO A 525 25.91 -5.65 -22.04
CA PRO A 525 26.49 -4.32 -22.01
C PRO A 525 27.66 -4.16 -23.01
N ASP A 526 27.65 -3.04 -23.74
CA ASP A 526 28.77 -2.58 -24.56
C ASP A 526 29.91 -2.01 -23.69
N GLU A 527 31.06 -1.69 -24.28
CA GLU A 527 32.21 -1.19 -23.51
C GLU A 527 31.89 0.06 -22.64
N PRO A 528 31.20 1.10 -23.16
CA PRO A 528 30.73 2.22 -22.35
C PRO A 528 29.77 1.82 -21.22
N SER A 529 28.84 0.89 -21.48
CA SER A 529 27.93 0.39 -20.43
C SER A 529 28.68 -0.41 -19.37
N ARG A 530 29.67 -1.25 -19.74
CA ARG A 530 30.48 -2.00 -18.78
C ARG A 530 31.26 -1.08 -17.86
N PHE A 531 31.86 -0.02 -18.40
CA PHE A 531 32.52 1.01 -17.58
C PHE A 531 31.53 1.66 -16.60
N SER A 532 30.35 2.03 -17.08
CA SER A 532 29.30 2.63 -16.26
C SER A 532 28.78 1.69 -15.17
N ILE A 533 28.64 0.39 -15.47
CA ILE A 533 28.24 -0.65 -14.52
C ILE A 533 29.30 -0.80 -13.42
N LEU A 534 30.58 -0.91 -13.78
CA LEU A 534 31.67 -1.00 -12.80
C LEU A 534 31.68 0.22 -11.86
N ARG A 535 31.49 1.42 -12.42
CA ARG A 535 31.39 2.66 -11.63
C ARG A 535 30.17 2.67 -10.71
N ALA A 536 29.01 2.23 -11.19
CA ALA A 536 27.79 2.17 -10.39
C ALA A 536 27.92 1.17 -9.22
N THR A 537 28.44 -0.03 -9.49
CA THR A 537 28.65 -1.08 -8.49
C THR A 537 29.66 -0.68 -7.42
N LEU A 538 30.75 -0.03 -7.81
CA LEU A 538 31.82 0.39 -6.89
C LEU A 538 31.55 1.74 -6.20
N ARG A 539 30.42 2.40 -6.47
CA ARG A 539 30.13 3.75 -5.92
C ARG A 539 30.14 3.80 -4.39
N LYS A 540 29.78 2.70 -3.73
CA LYS A 540 29.74 2.57 -2.27
C LYS A 540 31.01 1.94 -1.67
N SER A 541 32.01 1.64 -2.49
CA SER A 541 33.23 0.94 -2.06
C SER A 541 34.45 1.85 -2.22
N PRO A 542 35.38 1.87 -1.24
CA PRO A 542 36.61 2.63 -1.37
C PRO A 542 37.55 1.92 -2.36
N VAL A 543 37.78 2.52 -3.53
CA VAL A 543 38.64 1.97 -4.58
C VAL A 543 39.86 2.86 -4.74
N SER A 544 41.04 2.27 -4.85
CA SER A 544 42.29 2.99 -5.07
C SER A 544 42.31 3.66 -6.44
N GLU A 545 42.84 4.88 -6.53
CA GLU A 545 43.03 5.61 -7.80
C GLU A 545 43.92 4.86 -8.80
N ALA A 546 44.72 3.89 -8.33
CA ALA A 546 45.55 3.03 -9.17
C ALA A 546 44.74 2.00 -10.00
N VAL A 547 43.44 1.84 -9.73
CA VAL A 547 42.57 0.88 -10.43
C VAL A 547 41.98 1.51 -11.70
N ASP A 548 42.40 1.02 -12.87
CA ASP A 548 41.85 1.46 -14.15
C ASP A 548 40.57 0.68 -14.52
N LEU A 549 39.41 1.29 -14.25
CA LEU A 549 38.11 0.75 -14.63
C LEU A 549 37.89 0.69 -16.15
N SER A 550 38.54 1.56 -16.93
CA SER A 550 38.44 1.53 -18.39
C SER A 550 39.14 0.32 -18.97
N PHE A 551 40.28 -0.09 -18.39
CA PHE A 551 40.95 -1.32 -18.76
C PHE A 551 40.09 -2.56 -18.45
N LEU A 552 39.50 -2.62 -17.25
CA LEU A 552 38.59 -3.72 -16.88
C LEU A 552 37.39 -3.82 -17.84
N ALA A 553 36.80 -2.70 -18.25
CA ALA A 553 35.71 -2.66 -19.21
C ALA A 553 36.09 -3.22 -20.59
N LYS A 554 37.33 -2.99 -21.05
CA LYS A 554 37.85 -3.54 -22.31
C LYS A 554 38.09 -5.05 -22.24
N SER A 555 38.62 -5.53 -21.12
CA SER A 555 38.97 -6.94 -20.94
C SER A 555 37.78 -7.87 -20.65
N THR A 556 36.62 -7.33 -20.30
CA THR A 556 35.41 -8.07 -19.91
C THR A 556 34.38 -8.20 -21.06
N HIS A 557 34.85 -8.40 -22.30
CA HIS A 557 33.95 -8.55 -23.44
C HIS A 557 33.00 -9.75 -23.30
N GLY A 558 31.69 -9.51 -23.49
CA GLY A 558 30.64 -10.52 -23.40
C GLY A 558 30.19 -10.85 -21.97
N PHE A 559 30.64 -10.10 -20.96
CA PHE A 559 30.22 -10.26 -19.58
C PHE A 559 28.86 -9.59 -19.36
N SER A 560 28.01 -10.24 -18.57
CA SER A 560 26.76 -9.64 -18.10
C SER A 560 27.00 -8.64 -16.96
N GLY A 561 26.00 -7.84 -16.60
CA GLY A 561 26.09 -6.96 -15.42
C GLY A 561 26.31 -7.74 -14.12
N ALA A 562 25.74 -8.94 -14.01
CA ALA A 562 25.97 -9.85 -12.89
C ALA A 562 27.41 -10.37 -12.86
N ASP A 563 28.00 -10.71 -14.01
CA ASP A 563 29.40 -11.17 -14.09
C ASP A 563 30.37 -10.05 -13.65
N LEU A 564 30.11 -8.80 -14.06
CA LEU A 564 30.89 -7.64 -13.62
C LEU A 564 30.74 -7.40 -12.11
N THR A 565 29.52 -7.56 -11.59
CA THR A 565 29.25 -7.43 -10.16
C THR A 565 29.96 -8.52 -9.36
N GLU A 566 30.04 -9.75 -9.88
CA GLU A 566 30.80 -10.84 -9.25
C GLU A 566 32.29 -10.51 -9.15
N ILE A 567 32.89 -9.93 -10.20
CA ILE A 567 34.29 -9.47 -10.18
C ILE A 567 34.50 -8.43 -9.08
N CYS A 568 33.64 -7.40 -9.01
CA CYS A 568 33.72 -6.36 -7.98
C CYS A 568 33.57 -6.95 -6.57
N GLN A 569 32.56 -7.78 -6.33
CA GLN A 569 32.34 -8.43 -5.03
C GLN A 569 33.51 -9.32 -4.64
N ARG A 570 34.13 -10.01 -5.59
CA ARG A 570 35.30 -10.85 -5.33
C ARG A 570 36.52 -10.03 -4.96
N ALA A 571 36.76 -8.91 -5.63
CA ALA A 571 37.81 -7.96 -5.25
C ALA A 571 37.58 -7.42 -3.83
N CYS A 572 36.34 -7.05 -3.48
CA CYS A 572 35.99 -6.63 -2.11
C CYS A 572 36.23 -7.75 -1.09
N LYS A 573 35.85 -9.00 -1.40
CA LYS A 573 36.08 -10.14 -0.51
C LYS A 573 37.56 -10.40 -0.25
N LEU A 574 38.42 -10.20 -1.25
CA LEU A 574 39.87 -10.31 -1.09
C LEU A 574 40.41 -9.20 -0.18
N ALA A 575 39.97 -7.96 -0.39
CA ALA A 575 40.36 -6.83 0.46
C ALA A 575 39.93 -7.02 1.93
N ILE A 576 38.68 -7.46 2.16
CA ILE A 576 38.17 -7.77 3.50
C ILE A 576 39.00 -8.88 4.14
N ARG A 577 39.32 -9.93 3.37
CA ARG A 577 40.15 -11.03 3.87
C ARG A 577 41.55 -10.55 4.25
N GLU A 578 42.18 -9.71 3.43
CA GLU A 578 43.49 -9.12 3.74
C GLU A 578 43.43 -8.24 5.00
N SER A 579 42.39 -7.42 5.15
CA SER A 579 42.20 -6.56 6.32
C SER A 579 42.11 -7.39 7.61
N ILE A 580 41.21 -8.39 7.64
CA ILE A 580 41.04 -9.29 8.79
C ILE A 580 42.33 -10.08 9.09
N GLU A 581 43.04 -10.56 8.05
CA GLU A 581 44.30 -11.30 8.25
C GLU A 581 45.39 -10.41 8.87
N LYS A 582 45.45 -9.11 8.51
CA LYS A 582 46.39 -8.14 9.09
C LYS A 582 46.01 -7.74 10.52
N GLU A 583 44.73 -7.52 10.81
CA GLU A 583 44.24 -7.25 12.17
C GLU A 583 44.58 -8.40 13.12
N LEU A 584 44.28 -9.65 12.71
CA LEU A 584 44.60 -10.84 13.49
C LEU A 584 46.11 -11.03 13.69
N ALA A 585 46.94 -10.67 12.71
CA ALA A 585 48.40 -10.70 12.86
C ALA A 585 48.87 -9.66 13.88
N ARG A 586 48.33 -8.43 13.82
CA ARG A 586 48.64 -7.34 14.78
C ARG A 586 48.24 -7.73 16.20
N GLU A 587 47.06 -8.34 16.39
CA GLU A 587 46.62 -8.85 17.69
C GLU A 587 47.53 -9.95 18.24
N ARG A 588 48.01 -10.86 17.37
CA ARG A 588 48.96 -11.91 17.78
C ARG A 588 50.31 -11.33 18.20
N GLU A 589 50.84 -10.38 17.42
CA GLU A 589 52.09 -9.70 17.77
C GLU A 589 51.97 -8.91 19.08
N LEU A 590 50.82 -8.28 19.33
CA LEU A 590 50.53 -7.59 20.60
C LEU A 590 50.47 -8.58 21.77
N LYS A 591 49.83 -9.74 21.60
CA LYS A 591 49.80 -10.81 22.63
C LYS A 591 51.19 -11.39 22.90
N GLU A 592 51.99 -11.64 21.88
CA GLU A 592 53.37 -12.14 22.03
C GLU A 592 54.29 -11.11 22.71
N LYS A 593 54.10 -9.81 22.44
CA LYS A 593 54.81 -8.71 23.14
C LYS A 593 54.38 -8.58 24.61
N GLN A 594 53.10 -8.78 24.90
CA GLN A 594 52.59 -8.81 26.28
C GLN A 594 53.12 -10.04 27.07
N GLU A 595 53.25 -11.20 26.43
CA GLU A 595 53.77 -12.43 27.07
C GLU A 595 55.31 -12.43 27.26
N SER A 596 56.05 -11.64 26.49
CA SER A 596 57.52 -11.56 26.56
C SER A 596 58.08 -10.54 27.58
N GLY A 597 57.21 -9.83 28.31
CA GLY A 597 57.59 -9.06 29.50
C GLY A 597 58.41 -7.79 29.25
N MET A 598 58.35 -7.20 28.05
CA MET A 598 58.84 -5.84 27.82
C MET A 598 57.70 -4.84 28.09
N GLU A 599 57.51 -4.51 29.36
CA GLU A 599 56.77 -3.31 29.76
C GLU A 599 57.67 -2.10 29.49
N GLU A 600 57.40 -1.36 28.40
CA GLU A 600 57.75 0.06 28.35
C GLU A 600 56.45 0.87 28.38
N ASP A 601 56.35 1.67 29.43
CA ASP A 601 55.33 2.68 29.70
C ASP A 601 55.16 3.64 28.51
N ASN A 602 54.08 3.48 27.76
CA ASN A 602 53.56 4.53 26.87
C ASN A 602 52.05 4.34 26.70
N ASP A 603 51.28 4.68 27.74
CA ASP A 603 49.81 4.68 27.68
C ASP A 603 49.22 5.77 26.75
N ASN A 604 50.06 6.64 26.18
CA ASN A 604 49.64 7.64 25.17
C ASN A 604 49.72 7.15 23.71
N GLU A 605 50.35 6.00 23.41
CA GLU A 605 50.42 5.47 22.04
C GLU A 605 49.39 4.35 21.79
N LYS A 606 48.66 3.90 22.81
CA LYS A 606 47.59 2.90 22.64
C LYS A 606 46.32 3.47 22.00
N GLU A 607 46.04 4.76 22.21
CA GLU A 607 44.85 5.41 21.63
C GLU A 607 45.03 5.77 20.14
N ASP A 608 46.25 6.03 19.66
CA ASP A 608 46.52 6.38 18.25
C ASP A 608 46.66 5.16 17.31
N ILE A 609 46.80 3.95 17.84
CA ILE A 609 47.03 2.72 17.04
C ILE A 609 45.72 2.02 16.64
N GLU A 610 44.59 2.34 17.28
CA GLU A 610 43.28 1.76 16.97
C GLU A 610 42.64 2.35 15.69
N GLU A 611 43.15 3.45 15.12
CA GLU A 611 42.50 4.16 14.00
C GLU A 611 43.04 3.87 12.58
N GLU A 612 44.17 3.19 12.41
CA GLU A 612 44.68 2.89 11.05
C GLU A 612 44.10 1.58 10.50
N ASP A 613 43.06 1.71 9.67
CA ASP A 613 42.54 0.63 8.82
C ASP A 613 43.67 0.04 7.96
N PRO A 614 44.04 -1.26 8.15
CA PRO A 614 45.18 -1.86 7.48
C PRO A 614 44.98 -2.08 5.97
N VAL A 615 43.75 -1.98 5.47
CA VAL A 615 43.41 -2.02 4.03
C VAL A 615 42.30 -1.00 3.74
N PRO A 616 42.61 0.30 3.67
CA PRO A 616 41.60 1.35 3.57
C PRO A 616 40.93 1.40 2.19
N GLN A 617 41.52 0.75 1.17
CA GLN A 617 41.07 0.81 -0.21
C GLN A 617 41.28 -0.51 -0.94
N ILE A 618 40.37 -0.81 -1.87
CA ILE A 618 40.51 -1.95 -2.78
C ILE A 618 41.59 -1.61 -3.82
N THR A 619 42.67 -2.39 -3.80
CA THR A 619 43.82 -2.22 -4.69
C THR A 619 43.65 -2.92 -6.04
N ARG A 620 44.57 -2.62 -6.97
CA ARG A 620 44.66 -3.27 -8.29
C ARG A 620 44.90 -4.77 -8.20
N GLU A 621 45.70 -5.22 -7.23
CA GLU A 621 46.03 -6.64 -7.05
C GLU A 621 44.78 -7.48 -6.75
N HIS A 622 43.83 -6.94 -5.97
CA HIS A 622 42.55 -7.58 -5.71
C HIS A 622 41.73 -7.81 -6.98
N PHE A 623 41.72 -6.85 -7.91
CA PHE A 623 41.03 -6.99 -9.19
C PHE A 623 41.74 -7.96 -10.12
N GLU A 624 43.08 -7.97 -10.14
CA GLU A 624 43.86 -8.93 -10.93
C GLU A 624 43.61 -10.38 -10.47
N GLU A 625 43.58 -10.61 -9.15
CA GLU A 625 43.28 -11.91 -8.56
C GLU A 625 41.80 -12.30 -8.78
N ALA A 626 40.87 -11.35 -8.65
CA ALA A 626 39.46 -11.59 -8.96
C ALA A 626 39.25 -11.99 -10.42
N MET A 627 39.97 -11.36 -11.35
CA MET A 627 39.90 -11.64 -12.79
C MET A 627 40.39 -13.04 -13.16
N ARG A 628 41.29 -13.67 -12.39
CA ARG A 628 41.75 -15.06 -12.66
C ARG A 628 40.62 -16.09 -12.65
N TYR A 629 39.56 -15.81 -11.90
CA TYR A 629 38.42 -16.70 -11.72
C TYR A 629 37.15 -16.14 -12.37
N ALA A 630 37.27 -15.07 -13.14
CA ALA A 630 36.16 -14.45 -13.84
C ALA A 630 35.57 -15.43 -14.86
N ARG A 631 34.27 -15.70 -14.75
CA ARG A 631 33.55 -16.58 -15.66
C ARG A 631 32.47 -15.79 -16.39
N ARG A 632 32.40 -16.00 -17.71
CA ARG A 632 31.30 -15.49 -18.53
C ARG A 632 30.09 -16.41 -18.37
N SER A 633 28.96 -15.87 -17.93
CA SER A 633 27.72 -16.64 -17.73
C SER A 633 26.96 -16.91 -19.02
N VAL A 634 27.05 -16.00 -20.01
CA VAL A 634 26.32 -16.09 -21.27
C VAL A 634 27.25 -16.56 -22.40
N SER A 635 26.84 -17.60 -23.13
CA SER A 635 27.59 -18.12 -24.27
C SER A 635 27.28 -17.33 -25.56
N ASP A 636 28.23 -17.28 -26.50
CA ASP A 636 28.02 -16.60 -27.79
C ASP A 636 26.88 -17.25 -28.61
N ASN A 637 26.61 -18.54 -28.38
CA ASN A 637 25.48 -19.23 -29.00
C ASN A 637 24.14 -18.72 -28.46
N ASP A 638 24.06 -18.40 -27.17
CA ASP A 638 22.84 -17.88 -26.57
C ASP A 638 22.59 -16.43 -26.99
N ILE A 639 23.64 -15.62 -27.13
CA ILE A 639 23.55 -14.25 -27.68
C ILE A 639 22.88 -14.28 -29.06
N ARG A 640 23.35 -15.16 -29.96
CA ARG A 640 22.77 -15.30 -31.30
C ARG A 640 21.31 -15.70 -31.27
N LYS A 641 20.87 -16.53 -30.31
CA LYS A 641 19.45 -16.88 -30.17
C LYS A 641 18.60 -15.65 -29.84
N TYR A 642 19.07 -14.81 -28.91
CA TYR A 642 18.36 -13.58 -28.56
C TYR A 642 18.32 -12.58 -29.71
N GLU A 643 19.43 -12.41 -30.44
CA GLU A 643 19.48 -11.53 -31.62
C GLU A 643 18.56 -12.01 -32.75
N MET A 644 18.56 -13.32 -33.05
CA MET A 644 17.65 -13.90 -34.03
C MET A 644 16.19 -13.72 -33.62
N PHE A 645 15.89 -13.94 -32.33
CA PHE A 645 14.54 -13.72 -31.81
C PHE A 645 14.11 -12.25 -31.94
N ALA A 646 14.98 -11.31 -31.54
CA ALA A 646 14.71 -9.88 -31.65
C ALA A 646 14.50 -9.44 -33.10
N GLN A 647 15.30 -9.95 -34.04
CA GLN A 647 15.15 -9.66 -35.48
C GLN A 647 13.83 -10.21 -36.04
N ASN A 648 13.48 -11.46 -35.71
CA ASN A 648 12.21 -12.07 -36.14
C ASN A 648 11.00 -11.30 -35.61
N LEU A 649 11.10 -10.80 -34.37
CA LEU A 649 10.03 -10.06 -33.73
C LEU A 649 9.86 -8.63 -34.28
N GLN A 650 10.95 -8.00 -34.72
CA GLN A 650 10.89 -6.74 -35.45
C GLN A 650 10.30 -6.93 -36.86
N GLN A 651 10.63 -8.03 -37.54
CA GLN A 651 10.09 -8.33 -38.88
C GLN A 651 8.60 -8.68 -38.87
N SER A 652 8.11 -9.33 -37.80
CA SER A 652 6.69 -9.71 -37.69
C SER A 652 5.75 -8.53 -37.38
N ARG A 653 6.29 -7.37 -36.95
CA ARG A 653 5.52 -6.16 -36.60
C ARG A 653 5.21 -5.20 -37.76
N GLY A 654 5.52 -5.56 -39.00
CA GLY A 654 5.09 -4.82 -40.21
C GLY A 654 6.18 -4.01 -40.89
N PHE A 655 5.88 -3.59 -42.13
CA PHE A 655 6.81 -2.98 -43.11
C PHE A 655 7.82 -2.06 -42.42
N GLY A 656 9.12 -2.35 -42.60
CA GLY A 656 10.22 -1.60 -42.01
C GLY A 656 10.23 -0.10 -42.40
N PRO A 657 11.37 0.60 -42.25
CA PRO A 657 11.44 2.08 -42.42
C PRO A 657 11.10 2.61 -43.83
N ASN A 658 10.64 1.75 -44.74
CA ASN A 658 10.31 2.04 -46.13
C ASN A 658 8.83 2.41 -46.36
N PHE A 659 7.99 2.46 -45.33
CA PHE A 659 6.65 3.02 -45.50
C PHE A 659 6.73 4.55 -45.59
N LYS A 660 6.52 5.09 -46.79
CA LYS A 660 6.31 6.52 -47.03
C LYS A 660 4.93 6.71 -47.64
N PHE A 661 4.19 7.70 -47.16
CA PHE A 661 2.98 8.14 -47.85
C PHE A 661 3.35 8.60 -49.27
N PRO A 662 2.50 8.33 -50.28
CA PRO A 662 2.68 8.91 -51.61
C PRO A 662 2.70 10.45 -51.46
N GLU A 663 3.75 11.12 -51.95
CA GLU A 663 3.78 12.58 -52.04
C GLU A 663 2.78 13.03 -53.13
N GLY A 664 1.51 13.13 -52.75
CA GLY A 664 0.44 13.65 -53.58
C GLY A 664 0.40 15.17 -53.51
N GLY A 665 1.17 15.83 -54.39
CA GLY A 665 1.06 17.26 -54.62
C GLY A 665 -0.28 17.63 -55.25
N ILE A 666 -1.08 18.44 -54.55
CA ILE A 666 -2.25 19.12 -55.10
C ILE A 666 -1.74 20.29 -55.95
N GLY A 667 -1.80 20.16 -57.28
CA GLY A 667 -1.50 21.22 -58.23
C GLY A 667 -2.08 20.89 -59.61
N GLY A 668 -3.10 21.63 -60.04
CA GLY A 668 -3.92 21.31 -61.20
C GLY A 668 -3.26 21.50 -62.57
N GLY A 669 -3.84 20.86 -63.59
CA GLY A 669 -3.64 21.23 -65.00
C GLY A 669 -3.55 20.07 -66.00
N SER A 670 -4.68 19.79 -66.66
CA SER A 670 -4.86 19.28 -68.03
C SER A 670 -4.26 17.93 -68.50
N GLY A 671 -5.16 16.99 -68.82
CA GLY A 671 -5.25 16.38 -70.16
C GLY A 671 -4.59 15.01 -70.39
N GLY A 672 -5.41 13.96 -70.54
CA GLY A 672 -5.02 12.70 -71.21
C GLY A 672 -5.66 11.46 -70.59
N GLU A 673 -6.67 10.88 -71.26
CA GLU A 673 -7.35 9.62 -70.92
C GLU A 673 -6.40 8.42 -70.85
N PRO A 674 -6.67 7.40 -70.02
CA PRO A 674 -6.16 6.06 -70.26
C PRO A 674 -7.23 5.17 -70.90
N THR A 675 -6.91 4.66 -72.10
CA THR A 675 -7.60 3.56 -72.78
C THR A 675 -7.49 2.27 -71.96
N ALA A 676 -8.63 1.61 -71.73
CA ALA A 676 -8.74 0.28 -71.14
C ALA A 676 -9.07 -0.77 -72.21
N SER A 677 -8.21 -1.78 -72.33
CA SER A 677 -8.42 -3.10 -72.96
C SER A 677 -7.12 -3.89 -72.73
N MET A 678 -7.05 -5.16 -72.37
CA MET A 678 -8.01 -6.27 -72.41
C MET A 678 -7.36 -7.46 -71.66
N ASP A 679 -8.17 -8.29 -71.02
CA ASP A 679 -8.12 -9.77 -70.99
C ASP A 679 -6.83 -10.51 -70.56
N THR A 680 -6.86 -11.61 -69.77
CA THR A 680 -7.88 -12.67 -69.64
C THR A 680 -7.56 -13.65 -68.48
N ASN A 681 -8.64 -14.17 -67.87
CA ASN A 681 -8.90 -15.55 -67.37
C ASN A 681 -7.95 -16.28 -66.38
N ALA A 682 -8.41 -17.15 -65.47
CA ALA A 682 -9.75 -17.54 -64.98
C ALA A 682 -9.61 -18.65 -63.91
N GLY A 683 -10.65 -18.77 -63.07
CA GLY A 683 -11.04 -20.00 -62.35
C GLY A 683 -11.15 -19.77 -60.85
N GLY A 684 -12.31 -19.72 -60.19
CA GLY A 684 -13.68 -20.05 -60.55
C GLY A 684 -14.36 -20.55 -59.28
N PHE A 685 -15.13 -19.68 -58.60
CA PHE A 685 -16.00 -20.06 -57.50
C PHE A 685 -17.32 -20.58 -58.08
N GLN A 686 -17.74 -21.77 -57.64
CA GLN A 686 -19.04 -22.35 -57.96
C GLN A 686 -19.88 -22.37 -56.68
N GLU A 687 -20.99 -21.63 -56.69
CA GLU A 687 -22.08 -21.77 -55.73
C GLU A 687 -22.86 -23.07 -56.01
N GLY A 688 -23.08 -23.82 -54.94
CA GLY A 688 -24.20 -24.75 -54.72
C GLY A 688 -24.35 -24.79 -53.20
N GLY A 689 -25.49 -24.43 -52.62
CA GLY A 689 -26.81 -25.01 -52.83
C GLY A 689 -27.18 -25.66 -51.48
N ASP A 690 -28.33 -25.25 -50.95
CA ASP A 690 -28.97 -25.62 -49.67
C ASP A 690 -28.58 -26.97 -49.04
N ASP A 691 -28.46 -26.98 -47.71
CA ASP A 691 -29.25 -27.91 -46.87
C ASP A 691 -29.19 -27.53 -45.38
N ASP A 692 -30.38 -27.42 -44.79
CA ASP A 692 -30.67 -27.51 -43.36
C ASP A 692 -30.09 -28.78 -42.74
N LEU A 693 -29.56 -28.73 -41.52
CA LEU A 693 -30.01 -29.60 -40.41
C LEU A 693 -29.32 -29.28 -39.08
N TYR A 694 -30.13 -29.31 -38.02
CA TYR A 694 -29.76 -29.43 -36.61
C TYR A 694 -28.56 -30.35 -36.33
N SER A 695 -27.64 -29.89 -35.48
CA SER A 695 -26.89 -30.64 -34.44
C SER A 695 -26.10 -29.68 -33.57
#